data_AF-A0A8T2BE38-F1
#
_entry.id   AF-A0A8T2BE38-F1
#
_cell.length_a   1.000
_cell.length_b   1.000
_cell.length_c   1.000
_cell.angle_alpha   90.00
_cell.angle_beta   90.00
_cell.angle_gamma   90.00
#
_symmetry.space_group_name_H-M   'P 1'
#
loop_
_entity.id
_entity.type
_entity.pdbx_description
1 polymer ?
#
loop_
_entity_poly.entity_id
_entity_poly.type
_entity_poly.pdbx_seq_one_letter_code
_entity_poly.pdbx_strand_id
1 'polypeptide(L)'
;MSVDDLPPSSASAVTPLGSSVIPIVNKLQDIFAQLGSQSTIALPQVAVVGSQSSGKSSVLEALVGRDFLPRGNDICTRRPLRLQLVQTKPRSDGGSDEEWGEFLHHDPVKRIYDFSEIRREIEAETNRVSGENKGVSDIPIGLKIFSPNVLDISLVDLPGITKVPVGDQPTDIEARIRTMILTYIKESSCLILAVTPANTDLANSDALQIAGNADPDGHRTIGVITKLDIMDRGTDARNHLLGKTIPLRLGYVGVVNRSQEDILMNRSIKDALIAEEKFFLSRPAYSGLTDRLGVPQLAKKLNQVLVQHIKALLPNLKSRINNALFATAKEYESYGDITESRGGQGALLLSFITKYCEAYSSTLEGKSKEMSTSELSGGARILYIFQSVFVKSLEEVDPCEDLTADDIRTAIQNATGPRSALFVPDVPFEVLVRRQISRLLDPSLQCARFIFDELVKISHQCMMTELQRFPVLQKRMDEVIGNFLREGLEPSHAMIRDLIEMEMDYINTSHPNFIGGTKAVELAMQLVKSSRIPHPVARPRDTVEPEKTTSFASQIKTRSFLGRQANGIVTDQGVPTAADAERSAPAGNSSWSGFSSIFRGSDGQAAAENSLLNTPFSEAAQDVSQNLSTIYLKEPPTILRSSETHSEQEAVEIQITKLLLKSYYDIVRKNVEDLVPKTIMHFLVNYTKRELHNVFIEKLYRENLIEELLKEPDELAIKRKRTQETLRILQQANRTLDELPLEAESVERGYRIGSESKHEELPGTRRSRTETNGNGRLHM
;
A
#
# COMPACT_ATOMS: atom_id res chain seq x y z
N MET A 1 22.92 83.69 -41.22
CA MET A 1 23.91 82.95 -40.41
C MET A 1 23.11 82.09 -39.46
N SER A 2 23.07 80.78 -39.68
CA SER A 2 24.10 79.79 -39.30
C SER A 2 23.77 79.30 -37.87
N VAL A 3 23.05 78.19 -37.64
CA VAL A 3 23.18 76.78 -38.10
C VAL A 3 23.84 75.93 -37.00
N ASP A 4 23.19 74.80 -36.70
CA ASP A 4 23.58 73.65 -35.89
C ASP A 4 24.07 73.86 -34.45
N ASP A 5 23.21 73.50 -33.49
CA ASP A 5 23.63 72.66 -32.37
C ASP A 5 22.43 71.85 -31.82
N LEU A 6 22.37 70.56 -32.18
CA LEU A 6 21.41 69.57 -31.64
C LEU A 6 22.19 68.28 -31.38
N PRO A 7 22.18 67.75 -30.14
CA PRO A 7 22.93 66.54 -29.82
C PRO A 7 22.34 65.32 -30.55
N PRO A 8 23.17 64.35 -30.96
CA PRO A 8 22.69 63.16 -31.65
C PRO A 8 21.75 62.36 -30.75
N SER A 9 20.60 61.94 -31.29
CA SER A 9 19.70 61.03 -30.60
C SER A 9 20.42 59.71 -30.35
N SER A 10 20.49 59.29 -29.08
CA SER A 10 21.07 58.01 -28.70
C SER A 10 20.23 56.88 -29.31
N ALA A 11 20.80 56.18 -30.29
CA ALA A 11 20.20 54.97 -30.84
C ALA A 11 20.03 53.95 -29.71
N SER A 12 18.78 53.65 -29.35
CA SER A 12 18.46 52.69 -28.30
C SER A 12 18.96 51.31 -28.71
N ALA A 13 19.98 50.82 -28.02
CA ALA A 13 20.52 49.48 -28.24
C ALA A 13 19.38 48.46 -28.06
N VAL A 14 19.02 47.76 -29.13
CA VAL A 14 17.88 46.83 -29.14
C VAL A 14 18.24 45.62 -28.30
N THR A 15 17.75 45.56 -27.06
CA THR A 15 17.91 44.42 -26.16
C THR A 15 17.44 43.14 -26.88
N PRO A 16 18.30 42.11 -27.04
CA PRO A 16 17.92 40.92 -27.79
C PRO A 16 16.79 40.17 -27.08
N LEU A 17 15.75 39.82 -27.84
CA LEU A 17 14.64 38.99 -27.35
C LEU A 17 15.19 37.63 -26.89
N GLY A 18 15.32 37.43 -25.57
CA GLY A 18 15.80 36.19 -24.95
C GLY A 18 16.50 36.38 -23.60
N SER A 19 17.08 37.56 -23.35
CA SER A 19 17.95 37.86 -22.20
C SER A 19 17.33 37.65 -20.80
N SER A 20 16.01 37.61 -20.67
CA SER A 20 15.31 37.31 -19.41
C SER A 20 14.98 35.81 -19.22
N VAL A 21 14.74 35.07 -20.30
CA VAL A 21 14.13 33.73 -20.25
C VAL A 21 15.18 32.63 -20.20
N ILE A 22 16.25 32.73 -20.99
CA ILE A 22 17.23 31.65 -21.12
C ILE A 22 18.13 31.50 -19.87
N PRO A 23 18.59 32.59 -19.21
CA PRO A 23 19.25 32.50 -17.90
C PRO A 23 18.39 31.80 -16.82
N ILE A 24 17.06 31.91 -16.89
CA ILE A 24 16.15 31.24 -15.95
C ILE A 24 16.04 29.74 -16.26
N VAL A 25 15.97 29.33 -17.54
CA VAL A 25 16.08 27.90 -17.90
C VAL A 25 17.43 27.33 -17.47
N ASN A 26 18.52 28.09 -17.60
CA ASN A 26 19.85 27.70 -17.16
C ASN A 26 19.93 27.58 -15.62
N LYS A 27 19.37 28.53 -14.85
CA LYS A 27 19.22 28.38 -13.38
C LYS A 27 18.46 27.10 -13.02
N LEU A 28 17.33 26.83 -13.67
CA LEU A 28 16.53 25.62 -13.43
C LEU A 28 17.32 24.35 -13.78
N GLN A 29 18.08 24.36 -14.87
CA GLN A 29 18.97 23.27 -15.26
C GLN A 29 20.05 22.98 -14.20
N ASP A 30 20.64 24.01 -13.59
CA ASP A 30 21.61 23.86 -12.49
C ASP A 30 20.95 23.44 -11.16
N ILE A 31 19.71 23.89 -10.89
CA ILE A 31 18.90 23.47 -9.71
C ILE A 31 18.51 21.99 -9.82
N PHE A 32 17.98 21.55 -10.96
CA PHE A 32 17.57 20.14 -11.16
C PHE A 32 18.76 19.18 -11.26
N ALA A 33 19.96 19.65 -11.64
CA ALA A 33 21.17 18.83 -11.59
C ALA A 33 21.52 18.36 -10.15
N GLN A 34 21.14 19.12 -9.12
CA GLN A 34 21.36 18.74 -7.71
C GLN A 34 20.52 17.53 -7.27
N LEU A 35 19.40 17.27 -7.94
CA LEU A 35 18.55 16.08 -7.73
C LEU A 35 19.04 14.84 -8.50
N GLY A 36 20.07 15.00 -9.34
CA GLY A 36 20.57 13.95 -10.21
C GLY A 36 19.50 13.30 -11.09
N SER A 37 19.65 12.01 -11.34
CA SER A 37 18.83 11.21 -12.26
C SER A 37 17.37 10.99 -11.84
N GLN A 38 16.91 11.54 -10.71
CA GLN A 38 15.51 11.40 -10.25
C GLN A 38 14.61 12.57 -10.69
N SER A 39 15.18 13.61 -11.32
CA SER A 39 14.41 14.73 -11.87
C SER A 39 13.63 14.33 -13.13
N THR A 40 12.36 13.96 -12.99
CA THR A 40 11.44 13.63 -14.11
C THR A 40 11.07 14.84 -15.00
N ILE A 41 11.62 16.01 -14.70
CA ILE A 41 11.24 17.30 -15.26
C ILE A 41 12.13 17.63 -16.45
N ALA A 42 11.66 17.24 -17.65
CA ALA A 42 12.32 17.56 -18.91
C ALA A 42 12.34 19.08 -19.15
N LEU A 43 13.54 19.65 -19.30
CA LEU A 43 13.77 21.06 -19.53
C LEU A 43 13.99 21.35 -21.02
N PRO A 44 13.77 22.59 -21.50
CA PRO A 44 14.03 22.96 -22.90
C PRO A 44 15.53 22.89 -23.24
N GLN A 45 15.86 22.29 -24.39
CA GLN A 45 17.22 22.13 -24.91
C GLN A 45 17.23 21.98 -26.45
N VAL A 46 18.35 22.29 -27.11
CA VAL A 46 18.52 22.09 -28.56
C VAL A 46 19.45 20.90 -28.82
N ALA A 47 18.96 19.84 -29.47
CA ALA A 47 19.80 18.71 -29.89
C ALA A 47 20.25 18.84 -31.35
N VAL A 48 21.56 18.71 -31.60
CA VAL A 48 22.14 18.79 -32.95
C VAL A 48 22.29 17.40 -33.53
N VAL A 49 21.65 17.14 -34.67
CA VAL A 49 21.50 15.79 -35.24
C VAL A 49 21.93 15.77 -36.71
N GLY A 50 22.61 14.70 -37.12
CA GLY A 50 22.95 14.44 -38.52
C GLY A 50 24.07 13.41 -38.68
N SER A 51 24.28 12.96 -39.92
CA SER A 51 25.30 11.97 -40.28
C SER A 51 26.73 12.41 -39.94
N GLN A 52 27.67 11.47 -39.94
CA GLN A 52 29.10 11.80 -39.91
C GLN A 52 29.44 12.76 -41.06
N SER A 53 30.31 13.74 -40.80
CA SER A 53 30.75 14.73 -41.79
C SER A 53 29.65 15.62 -42.42
N SER A 54 28.44 15.68 -41.84
CA SER A 54 27.38 16.63 -42.25
C SER A 54 27.67 18.09 -41.86
N GLY A 55 28.67 18.33 -41.01
CA GLY A 55 29.12 19.68 -40.62
C GLY A 55 28.63 20.17 -39.25
N LYS A 56 27.96 19.32 -38.44
CA LYS A 56 27.47 19.67 -37.08
C LYS A 56 28.46 20.51 -36.25
N SER A 57 29.66 19.98 -36.03
CA SER A 57 30.70 20.63 -35.23
C SER A 57 31.13 21.98 -35.82
N SER A 58 31.17 22.09 -37.15
CA SER A 58 31.50 23.35 -37.83
C SER A 58 30.39 24.40 -37.71
N VAL A 59 29.12 23.98 -37.68
CA VAL A 59 27.98 24.87 -37.37
C VAL A 59 28.06 25.36 -35.91
N LEU A 60 28.37 24.47 -34.96
CA LEU A 60 28.54 24.83 -33.56
C LEU A 60 29.72 25.80 -33.32
N GLU A 61 30.89 25.52 -33.90
CA GLU A 61 32.05 26.42 -33.83
C GLU A 61 31.76 27.77 -34.51
N ALA A 62 30.98 27.81 -35.60
CA ALA A 62 30.56 29.06 -36.23
C ALA A 62 29.53 29.84 -35.40
N LEU A 63 28.65 29.17 -34.65
CA LEU A 63 27.71 29.80 -33.69
C LEU A 63 28.43 30.33 -32.43
N VAL A 64 29.56 29.73 -32.03
CA VAL A 64 30.40 30.18 -30.90
C VAL A 64 31.43 31.22 -31.31
N GLY A 65 31.86 31.23 -32.58
CA GLY A 65 32.93 32.10 -33.08
C GLY A 65 34.36 31.62 -32.77
N ARG A 66 34.52 30.41 -32.21
CA ARG A 66 35.81 29.83 -31.78
C ARG A 66 35.98 28.37 -32.23
N ASP A 67 37.23 27.95 -32.38
CA ASP A 67 37.64 26.57 -32.65
C ASP A 67 37.85 25.81 -31.34
N PHE A 68 36.96 24.86 -31.03
CA PHE A 68 37.00 24.13 -29.75
C PHE A 68 36.52 22.68 -29.83
N LEU A 69 35.91 22.25 -30.94
CA LEU A 69 35.43 20.88 -31.09
C LEU A 69 36.49 19.98 -31.73
N PRO A 70 36.60 18.69 -31.37
CA PRO A 70 37.53 17.75 -31.98
C PRO A 70 37.32 17.64 -33.49
N ARG A 71 38.41 17.46 -34.26
CA ARG A 71 38.37 17.33 -35.73
C ARG A 71 39.21 16.14 -36.20
N GLY A 72 38.66 15.33 -37.10
CA GLY A 72 39.34 14.16 -37.68
C GLY A 72 38.48 13.44 -38.70
N ASN A 73 39.02 12.39 -39.31
CA ASN A 73 38.32 11.58 -40.31
C ASN A 73 37.39 10.51 -39.68
N ASP A 74 37.65 10.14 -38.43
CA ASP A 74 36.83 9.22 -37.62
C ASP A 74 35.61 9.92 -36.97
N ILE A 75 34.86 9.19 -36.15
CA ILE A 75 33.81 9.78 -35.31
C ILE A 75 34.46 10.69 -34.25
N CYS A 76 34.34 12.01 -34.44
CA CYS A 76 34.88 13.02 -33.53
C CYS A 76 34.07 13.05 -32.21
N THR A 77 32.78 13.41 -32.29
CA THR A 77 31.86 13.41 -31.15
C THR A 77 31.45 11.97 -30.82
N ARG A 78 32.06 11.34 -29.81
CA ARG A 78 31.75 9.97 -29.33
C ARG A 78 30.92 9.92 -28.04
N ARG A 79 30.73 11.07 -27.39
CA ARG A 79 29.85 11.30 -26.23
C ARG A 79 28.98 12.52 -26.48
N PRO A 80 27.74 12.60 -25.96
CA PRO A 80 26.96 13.82 -26.01
C PRO A 80 27.70 14.99 -25.33
N LEU A 81 27.89 16.11 -26.03
CA LEU A 81 28.47 17.32 -25.44
C LEU A 81 27.33 18.30 -25.11
N ARG A 82 27.03 18.45 -23.83
CA ARG A 82 26.09 19.45 -23.32
C ARG A 82 26.83 20.78 -23.19
N LEU A 83 26.63 21.63 -24.19
CA LEU A 83 27.28 22.92 -24.36
C LEU A 83 26.32 24.04 -23.93
N GLN A 84 26.68 24.74 -22.86
CA GLN A 84 25.95 25.92 -22.38
C GLN A 84 26.73 27.18 -22.76
N LEU A 85 26.21 27.97 -23.68
CA LEU A 85 26.73 29.30 -24.00
C LEU A 85 26.09 30.32 -23.05
N VAL A 86 26.91 31.20 -22.50
CA VAL A 86 26.51 32.27 -21.57
C VAL A 86 27.05 33.60 -22.06
N GLN A 87 26.16 34.57 -22.30
CA GLN A 87 26.57 35.87 -22.79
C GLN A 87 27.16 36.72 -21.65
N THR A 88 28.44 37.07 -21.76
CA THR A 88 29.06 38.02 -20.82
C THR A 88 28.76 39.46 -21.23
N LYS A 89 28.70 40.37 -20.26
CA LYS A 89 28.60 41.81 -20.56
C LYS A 89 29.95 42.30 -21.07
N PRO A 90 30.02 42.98 -22.23
CA PRO A 90 31.28 43.56 -22.70
C PRO A 90 31.79 44.61 -21.69
N ARG A 91 33.09 44.67 -21.46
CA ARG A 91 33.68 45.65 -20.54
C ARG A 91 33.60 47.05 -21.14
N SER A 92 32.99 47.99 -20.42
CA SER A 92 32.81 49.39 -20.84
C SER A 92 34.10 50.23 -20.80
N ASP A 93 35.28 49.61 -20.71
CA ASP A 93 36.54 50.26 -20.35
C ASP A 93 37.75 49.73 -21.17
N GLY A 94 37.51 49.49 -22.47
CA GLY A 94 38.55 49.30 -23.50
C GLY A 94 39.42 48.04 -23.46
N GLY A 95 39.49 47.33 -22.33
CA GLY A 95 40.20 46.05 -22.21
C GLY A 95 39.58 44.94 -23.07
N SER A 96 40.39 43.99 -23.52
CA SER A 96 39.90 42.82 -24.26
C SER A 96 38.88 42.04 -23.43
N ASP A 97 37.71 41.77 -24.02
CA ASP A 97 36.71 40.91 -23.39
C ASP A 97 37.28 39.50 -23.18
N GLU A 98 37.30 39.06 -21.92
CA GLU A 98 37.74 37.73 -21.54
C GLU A 98 36.70 36.68 -21.96
N GLU A 99 37.11 35.74 -22.80
CA GLU A 99 36.32 34.56 -23.17
C GLU A 99 36.97 33.32 -22.54
N TRP A 100 36.19 32.45 -21.91
CA TRP A 100 36.70 31.24 -21.24
C TRP A 100 35.68 30.10 -21.20
N GLY A 101 36.16 28.88 -20.98
CA GLY A 101 35.35 27.70 -20.70
C GLY A 101 35.51 27.21 -19.25
N GLU A 102 34.47 26.55 -18.75
CA GLU A 102 34.43 25.84 -17.45
C GLU A 102 33.80 24.45 -17.65
N PHE A 103 34.49 23.39 -17.21
CA PHE A 103 33.99 22.01 -17.29
C PHE A 103 33.33 21.57 -15.99
N LEU A 104 32.21 20.86 -16.09
CA LEU A 104 31.43 20.38 -14.93
C LEU A 104 32.13 19.22 -14.18
N HIS A 105 33.10 18.55 -14.80
CA HIS A 105 33.86 17.44 -14.20
C HIS A 105 35.20 17.85 -13.58
N HIS A 106 35.51 19.15 -13.51
CA HIS A 106 36.68 19.67 -12.80
C HIS A 106 36.30 20.08 -11.38
N ASP A 107 36.94 19.47 -10.38
CA ASP A 107 36.82 19.84 -8.97
C ASP A 107 38.22 20.19 -8.41
N PRO A 108 38.49 21.46 -8.03
CA PRO A 108 37.62 22.63 -8.20
C PRO A 108 37.48 23.05 -9.68
N VAL A 109 36.41 23.78 -9.99
CA VAL A 109 36.11 24.26 -11.36
C VAL A 109 37.23 25.16 -11.88
N LYS A 110 37.93 24.70 -12.93
CA LYS A 110 39.00 25.44 -13.60
C LYS A 110 38.44 26.30 -14.74
N ARG A 111 38.90 27.55 -14.83
CA ARG A 111 38.71 28.40 -16.03
C ARG A 111 39.79 28.13 -17.05
N ILE A 112 39.38 27.90 -18.29
CA ILE A 112 40.27 27.63 -19.43
C ILE A 112 40.08 28.72 -20.47
N TYR A 113 41.11 29.52 -20.71
CA TYR A 113 41.09 30.65 -21.64
C TYR A 113 41.55 30.27 -23.06
N ASP A 114 42.31 29.18 -23.22
CA ASP A 114 42.69 28.65 -24.54
C ASP A 114 41.66 27.60 -25.01
N PHE A 115 40.94 27.92 -26.09
CA PHE A 115 40.00 26.98 -26.71
C PHE A 115 40.69 25.73 -27.30
N SER A 116 42.00 25.77 -27.52
CA SER A 116 42.82 24.60 -27.89
C SER A 116 43.01 23.64 -26.71
N GLU A 117 43.07 24.15 -25.48
CA GLU A 117 43.04 23.33 -24.26
C GLU A 117 41.64 22.75 -24.05
N ILE A 118 40.57 23.53 -24.28
CA ILE A 118 39.17 23.03 -24.25
C ILE A 118 38.98 21.86 -25.23
N ARG A 119 39.47 21.97 -26.47
CA ARG A 119 39.44 20.88 -27.46
C ARG A 119 40.14 19.62 -26.93
N ARG A 120 41.36 19.77 -26.41
CA ARG A 120 42.17 18.66 -25.89
C ARG A 120 41.52 17.98 -24.68
N GLU A 121 40.86 18.76 -23.81
CA GLU A 121 40.13 18.25 -22.67
C GLU A 121 38.90 17.43 -23.09
N ILE A 122 38.15 17.87 -24.11
CA ILE A 122 37.05 17.07 -24.69
C ILE A 122 37.58 15.74 -25.25
N GLU A 123 38.72 15.75 -25.93
CA GLU A 123 39.37 14.54 -26.48
C GLU A 123 39.82 13.59 -25.36
N ALA A 124 40.48 14.11 -24.32
CA ALA A 124 40.97 13.35 -23.18
C ALA A 124 39.82 12.73 -22.36
N GLU A 125 38.80 13.52 -22.00
CA GLU A 125 37.61 13.07 -21.26
C GLU A 125 36.77 12.09 -22.10
N THR A 126 36.75 12.25 -23.42
CA THR A 126 36.13 11.26 -24.33
C THR A 126 36.87 9.93 -24.30
N ASN A 127 38.21 9.92 -24.39
CA ASN A 127 39.03 8.72 -24.33
C ASN A 127 38.95 8.03 -22.95
N ARG A 128 38.96 8.79 -21.86
CA ARG A 128 38.91 8.28 -20.48
C ARG A 128 37.69 7.40 -20.19
N VAL A 129 36.54 7.72 -20.80
CA VAL A 129 35.27 7.01 -20.56
C VAL A 129 34.90 6.06 -21.70
N SER A 130 35.22 6.40 -22.96
CA SER A 130 34.81 5.61 -24.14
C SER A 130 35.90 4.63 -24.63
N GLY A 131 37.11 4.71 -24.07
CA GLY A 131 38.30 4.03 -24.56
C GLY A 131 38.85 4.63 -25.86
N GLU A 132 40.00 4.12 -26.27
CA GLU A 132 40.65 4.49 -27.55
C GLU A 132 40.05 3.73 -28.74
N ASN A 133 39.39 2.58 -28.50
CA ASN A 133 38.77 1.67 -29.49
C ASN A 133 37.52 2.26 -30.20
N LYS A 134 37.46 3.58 -30.42
CA LYS A 134 36.44 4.30 -31.21
C LYS A 134 34.97 4.11 -30.77
N GLY A 135 34.73 3.50 -29.61
CA GLY A 135 33.40 3.30 -29.03
C GLY A 135 32.71 4.60 -28.61
N VAL A 136 31.38 4.52 -28.42
CA VAL A 136 30.54 5.62 -27.93
C VAL A 136 30.01 5.35 -26.52
N SER A 137 29.78 6.42 -25.76
CA SER A 137 29.13 6.40 -24.45
C SER A 137 28.04 7.46 -24.39
N ASP A 138 26.96 7.12 -23.68
CA ASP A 138 25.79 7.95 -23.39
C ASP A 138 26.01 8.96 -22.25
N ILE A 139 27.07 8.79 -21.45
CA ILE A 139 27.44 9.70 -20.36
C ILE A 139 27.87 11.05 -20.98
N PRO A 140 27.15 12.16 -20.75
CA PRO A 140 27.47 13.43 -21.40
C PRO A 140 28.78 14.05 -20.85
N ILE A 141 29.34 14.99 -21.61
CA ILE A 141 30.36 15.96 -21.13
C ILE A 141 29.64 17.29 -20.94
N GLY A 142 29.85 17.96 -19.79
CA GLY A 142 29.26 19.26 -19.48
C GLY A 142 30.28 20.39 -19.62
N LEU A 143 30.04 21.32 -20.53
CA LEU A 143 30.91 22.47 -20.82
C LEU A 143 30.10 23.77 -20.85
N LYS A 144 30.50 24.75 -20.03
CA LYS A 144 29.98 26.13 -20.09
C LYS A 144 31.02 27.01 -20.81
N ILE A 145 30.59 27.83 -21.76
CA ILE A 145 31.45 28.82 -22.46
C ILE A 145 30.89 30.22 -22.22
N PHE A 146 31.76 31.12 -21.80
CA PHE A 146 31.47 32.52 -21.50
C PHE A 146 32.11 33.42 -22.57
N SER A 147 31.29 34.27 -23.21
CA SER A 147 31.73 35.19 -24.27
C SER A 147 30.71 36.31 -24.47
N PRO A 148 31.09 37.54 -24.88
CA PRO A 148 30.13 38.59 -25.22
C PRO A 148 29.53 38.38 -26.62
N ASN A 149 30.19 37.57 -27.47
CA ASN A 149 29.87 37.35 -28.87
C ASN A 149 28.83 36.24 -29.10
N VAL A 150 28.55 35.44 -28.08
CA VAL A 150 27.52 34.37 -28.12
C VAL A 150 26.18 34.86 -27.56
N LEU A 151 25.11 34.17 -27.92
CA LEU A 151 23.81 34.30 -27.24
C LEU A 151 23.75 33.30 -26.07
N ASP A 152 22.97 33.59 -25.04
CA ASP A 152 22.60 32.58 -24.03
C ASP A 152 21.87 31.42 -24.74
N ILE A 153 22.44 30.21 -24.75
CA ILE A 153 21.79 29.03 -25.35
C ILE A 153 22.39 27.71 -24.85
N SER A 154 21.54 26.71 -24.63
CA SER A 154 21.94 25.36 -24.20
C SER A 154 21.70 24.34 -25.32
N LEU A 155 22.81 23.81 -25.84
CA LEU A 155 22.91 22.89 -26.97
C LEU A 155 23.41 21.51 -26.51
N VAL A 156 23.08 20.48 -27.26
CA VAL A 156 23.64 19.12 -27.14
C VAL A 156 24.17 18.69 -28.51
N ASP A 157 25.49 18.60 -28.68
CA ASP A 157 26.06 17.93 -29.86
C ASP A 157 25.98 16.41 -29.65
N LEU A 158 25.43 15.70 -30.62
CA LEU A 158 25.24 14.26 -30.56
C LEU A 158 26.13 13.52 -31.57
N PRO A 159 26.59 12.31 -31.27
CA PRO A 159 27.39 11.51 -32.18
C PRO A 159 26.79 11.41 -33.59
N GLY A 160 27.64 11.55 -34.61
CA GLY A 160 27.20 11.49 -36.00
C GLY A 160 26.81 10.09 -36.42
N ILE A 161 25.65 9.95 -37.06
CA ILE A 161 25.18 8.65 -37.57
C ILE A 161 26.17 8.12 -38.62
N THR A 162 26.68 6.92 -38.41
CA THR A 162 27.51 6.14 -39.34
C THR A 162 26.73 4.93 -39.85
N LYS A 163 26.98 4.52 -41.11
CA LYS A 163 26.28 3.40 -41.79
C LYS A 163 27.13 2.13 -41.94
N VAL A 164 28.41 2.22 -41.62
CA VAL A 164 29.39 1.13 -41.65
C VAL A 164 30.33 1.33 -40.47
N PRO A 165 30.58 0.31 -39.62
CA PRO A 165 31.58 0.41 -38.56
C PRO A 165 32.99 0.51 -39.17
N VAL A 166 33.83 1.38 -38.63
CA VAL A 166 35.22 1.59 -39.09
C VAL A 166 36.23 1.44 -37.95
N GLY A 167 37.26 0.63 -38.18
CA GLY A 167 38.20 0.19 -37.14
C GLY A 167 37.49 -0.71 -36.12
N ASP A 168 37.86 -0.59 -34.84
CA ASP A 168 37.40 -1.44 -33.73
C ASP A 168 35.96 -1.13 -33.25
N GLN A 169 35.15 -0.46 -34.08
CA GLN A 169 33.76 -0.15 -33.77
C GLN A 169 32.89 -1.41 -33.78
N PRO A 170 31.97 -1.57 -32.81
CA PRO A 170 31.08 -2.72 -32.78
C PRO A 170 30.07 -2.67 -33.94
N THR A 171 29.60 -3.85 -34.37
CA THR A 171 28.66 -3.97 -35.51
C THR A 171 27.29 -3.34 -35.27
N ASP A 172 26.96 -2.99 -34.03
CA ASP A 172 25.71 -2.32 -33.62
C ASP A 172 25.85 -0.79 -33.49
N ILE A 173 26.99 -0.20 -33.86
CA ILE A 173 27.31 1.21 -33.61
C ILE A 173 26.25 2.18 -34.14
N GLU A 174 25.69 1.93 -35.33
CA GLU A 174 24.58 2.72 -35.90
C GLU A 174 23.33 2.68 -34.99
N ALA A 175 22.94 1.48 -34.54
CA ALA A 175 21.77 1.28 -33.69
C ALA A 175 21.98 1.93 -32.32
N ARG A 176 23.18 1.85 -31.74
CA ARG A 176 23.54 2.51 -30.48
C ARG A 176 23.49 4.04 -30.60
N ILE A 177 24.05 4.61 -31.67
CA ILE A 177 24.00 6.06 -31.94
C ILE A 177 22.55 6.52 -32.18
N ARG A 178 21.77 5.81 -33.01
CA ARG A 178 20.35 6.13 -33.25
C ARG A 178 19.52 6.06 -31.97
N THR A 179 19.73 5.04 -31.13
CA THR A 179 19.06 4.91 -29.82
C THR A 179 19.42 6.07 -28.89
N MET A 180 20.71 6.41 -28.79
CA MET A 180 21.19 7.55 -28.00
C MET A 180 20.55 8.87 -28.46
N ILE A 181 20.50 9.14 -29.76
CA ILE A 181 19.85 10.35 -30.31
C ILE A 181 18.37 10.37 -29.94
N LEU A 182 17.65 9.25 -30.12
CA LEU A 182 16.22 9.14 -29.80
C LEU A 182 15.93 9.43 -28.32
N THR A 183 16.80 9.06 -27.38
CA THR A 183 16.65 9.43 -25.96
C THR A 183 16.58 10.94 -25.74
N TYR A 184 17.33 11.75 -26.51
CA TYR A 184 17.26 13.21 -26.44
C TYR A 184 16.08 13.79 -27.23
N ILE A 185 15.90 13.36 -28.49
CA ILE A 185 14.94 14.02 -29.38
C ILE A 185 13.49 13.56 -29.19
N LYS A 186 13.22 12.44 -28.51
CA LYS A 186 11.85 12.00 -28.20
C LYS A 186 11.15 12.90 -27.18
N GLU A 187 11.90 13.59 -26.32
CA GLU A 187 11.36 14.59 -25.39
C GLU A 187 10.76 15.78 -26.13
N SER A 188 9.49 16.11 -25.83
CA SER A 188 8.79 17.24 -26.46
C SER A 188 9.36 18.61 -26.06
N SER A 189 10.15 18.68 -24.99
CA SER A 189 10.91 19.87 -24.62
C SER A 189 12.12 20.12 -25.54
N CYS A 190 12.57 19.13 -26.30
CA CYS A 190 13.75 19.23 -27.15
C CYS A 190 13.42 19.84 -28.52
N LEU A 191 14.15 20.88 -28.92
CA LEU A 191 14.22 21.36 -30.31
C LEU A 191 15.27 20.54 -31.07
N ILE A 192 14.96 20.16 -32.31
CA ILE A 192 15.84 19.34 -33.16
C ILE A 192 16.50 20.23 -34.21
N LEU A 193 17.82 20.26 -34.26
CA LEU A 193 18.61 20.95 -35.28
C LEU A 193 19.16 19.90 -36.28
N ALA A 194 18.44 19.69 -37.37
CA ALA A 194 18.72 18.63 -38.35
C ALA A 194 19.71 19.11 -39.42
N VAL A 195 20.99 18.77 -39.25
CA VAL A 195 22.11 19.23 -40.08
C VAL A 195 22.38 18.25 -41.23
N THR A 196 22.02 18.66 -42.45
CA THR A 196 22.15 17.89 -43.70
C THR A 196 23.08 18.62 -44.69
N PRO A 197 23.95 17.92 -45.44
CA PRO A 197 24.79 18.56 -46.45
C PRO A 197 24.11 18.63 -47.82
N ALA A 198 24.25 19.77 -48.51
CA ALA A 198 23.58 20.08 -49.78
C ALA A 198 24.02 19.24 -50.98
N ASN A 199 25.19 18.58 -50.89
CA ASN A 199 25.69 17.67 -51.91
C ASN A 199 25.14 16.23 -51.76
N THR A 200 24.07 16.05 -50.97
CA THR A 200 23.32 14.80 -50.84
C THR A 200 21.83 15.09 -50.96
N ASP A 201 21.07 14.18 -51.58
CA ASP A 201 19.62 14.33 -51.69
C ASP A 201 18.95 14.33 -50.31
N LEU A 202 18.06 15.31 -50.10
CA LEU A 202 17.39 15.59 -48.85
C LEU A 202 16.52 14.43 -48.35
N ALA A 203 15.93 13.63 -49.26
CA ALA A 203 15.13 12.46 -48.91
C ALA A 203 15.96 11.33 -48.27
N ASN A 204 17.26 11.29 -48.57
CA ASN A 204 18.21 10.32 -48.04
C ASN A 204 18.93 10.81 -46.76
N SER A 205 18.51 11.94 -46.20
CA SER A 205 19.10 12.50 -44.97
C SER A 205 18.72 11.71 -43.72
N ASP A 206 19.70 11.03 -43.12
CA ASP A 206 19.58 10.40 -41.81
C ASP A 206 19.12 11.39 -40.71
N ALA A 207 19.46 12.68 -40.86
CA ALA A 207 19.07 13.73 -39.93
C ALA A 207 17.55 13.98 -39.94
N LEU A 208 16.95 14.01 -41.13
CA LEU A 208 15.51 14.25 -41.28
C LEU A 208 14.70 12.98 -41.05
N GLN A 209 15.23 11.81 -41.40
CA GLN A 209 14.58 10.52 -41.09
C GLN A 209 14.46 10.30 -39.58
N ILE A 210 15.53 10.51 -38.81
CA ILE A 210 15.47 10.33 -37.35
C ILE A 210 14.68 11.46 -36.67
N ALA A 211 14.70 12.68 -37.20
CA ALA A 211 13.85 13.77 -36.72
C ALA A 211 12.36 13.47 -36.96
N GLY A 212 11.98 13.03 -38.16
CA GLY A 212 10.60 12.66 -38.50
C GLY A 212 10.04 11.51 -37.66
N ASN A 213 10.89 10.59 -37.19
CA ASN A 213 10.51 9.54 -36.24
C ASN A 213 10.14 10.08 -34.84
N ALA A 214 10.50 11.33 -34.51
CA ALA A 214 10.23 11.97 -33.21
C ALA A 214 9.33 13.23 -33.32
N ASP A 215 9.30 13.86 -34.49
CA ASP A 215 8.53 15.07 -34.83
C ASP A 215 7.97 14.94 -36.26
N PRO A 216 6.97 14.07 -36.51
CA PRO A 216 6.47 13.78 -37.87
C PRO A 216 5.90 15.01 -38.59
N ASP A 217 5.38 15.96 -37.82
CA ASP A 217 4.80 17.23 -38.28
C ASP A 217 5.84 18.35 -38.51
N GLY A 218 7.10 18.14 -38.15
CA GLY A 218 8.16 19.15 -38.23
C GLY A 218 7.89 20.40 -37.39
N HIS A 219 7.20 20.26 -36.25
CA HIS A 219 6.81 21.35 -35.35
C HIS A 219 7.99 21.99 -34.60
N ARG A 220 8.98 21.17 -34.25
CA ARG A 220 10.12 21.53 -33.37
C ARG A 220 11.48 21.23 -34.02
N THR A 221 11.47 20.91 -35.32
CA THR A 221 12.65 20.61 -36.13
C THR A 221 13.02 21.79 -37.04
N ILE A 222 14.24 22.32 -36.86
CA ILE A 222 14.88 23.30 -37.75
C ILE A 222 15.82 22.54 -38.68
N GLY A 223 15.64 22.69 -40.00
CA GLY A 223 16.58 22.14 -40.98
C GLY A 223 17.77 23.07 -41.21
N VAL A 224 18.99 22.52 -41.20
CA VAL A 224 20.22 23.26 -41.57
C VAL A 224 20.86 22.58 -42.77
N ILE A 225 21.03 23.33 -43.86
CA ILE A 225 21.64 22.88 -45.10
C ILE A 225 23.07 23.42 -45.17
N THR A 226 24.06 22.55 -44.98
CA THR A 226 25.50 22.88 -45.06
C THR A 226 26.05 22.61 -46.46
N LYS A 227 27.33 22.95 -46.73
CA LYS A 227 28.06 22.50 -47.94
C LYS A 227 27.44 22.96 -49.27
N LEU A 228 26.78 24.11 -49.27
CA LEU A 228 26.13 24.74 -50.45
C LEU A 228 27.13 25.18 -51.53
N ASP A 229 28.39 25.31 -51.15
CA ASP A 229 29.55 25.66 -51.96
C ASP A 229 30.00 24.53 -52.89
N ILE A 230 30.00 23.28 -52.40
CA ILE A 230 30.43 22.07 -53.11
C ILE A 230 29.27 21.29 -53.77
N MET A 231 28.18 21.97 -54.13
CA MET A 231 27.10 21.38 -54.93
C MET A 231 27.52 21.18 -56.40
N ASP A 232 26.92 20.21 -57.08
CA ASP A 232 27.17 19.92 -58.50
C ASP A 232 26.85 21.12 -59.39
N ARG A 233 27.72 21.37 -60.38
CA ARG A 233 27.61 22.54 -61.28
C ARG A 233 26.31 22.48 -62.09
N GLY A 234 25.45 23.47 -61.91
CA GLY A 234 24.12 23.54 -62.53
C GLY A 234 22.97 23.14 -61.58
N THR A 235 23.27 22.72 -60.35
CA THR A 235 22.28 22.50 -59.29
C THR A 235 22.26 23.65 -58.28
N ASP A 236 21.15 23.81 -57.56
CA ASP A 236 21.02 24.72 -56.42
C ASP A 236 20.08 24.14 -55.35
N ALA A 237 20.20 24.64 -54.12
CA ALA A 237 19.38 24.18 -52.98
C ALA A 237 18.11 25.04 -52.75
N ARG A 238 17.71 25.92 -53.68
CA ARG A 238 16.60 26.87 -53.49
C ARG A 238 15.30 26.15 -53.16
N ASN A 239 15.03 25.00 -53.76
CA ASN A 239 13.84 24.18 -53.47
C ASN A 239 13.88 23.53 -52.08
N HIS A 240 15.06 23.15 -51.58
CA HIS A 240 15.24 22.64 -50.22
C HIS A 240 15.09 23.76 -49.18
N LEU A 241 15.70 24.93 -49.41
CA LEU A 241 15.62 26.10 -48.54
C LEU A 241 14.19 26.68 -48.43
N LEU A 242 13.41 26.58 -49.51
CA LEU A 242 11.99 26.90 -49.54
C LEU A 242 11.09 25.82 -48.92
N GLY A 243 11.64 24.67 -48.49
CA GLY A 243 10.87 23.58 -47.89
C GLY A 243 9.96 22.80 -48.86
N LYS A 244 10.20 22.90 -50.18
CA LYS A 244 9.35 22.25 -51.20
C LYS A 244 9.56 20.73 -51.30
N THR A 245 10.76 20.25 -50.96
CA THR A 245 11.12 18.82 -51.04
C THR A 245 10.61 18.05 -49.81
N ILE A 246 10.90 18.56 -48.61
CA ILE A 246 10.40 18.07 -47.33
C ILE A 246 10.00 19.31 -46.52
N PRO A 247 8.71 19.52 -46.21
CA PRO A 247 8.29 20.68 -45.42
C PRO A 247 8.63 20.51 -43.94
N LEU A 248 9.13 21.58 -43.32
CA LEU A 248 9.29 21.72 -41.87
C LEU A 248 8.59 23.02 -41.45
N ARG A 249 7.86 23.03 -40.32
CA ARG A 249 7.10 24.23 -39.90
C ARG A 249 8.01 25.38 -39.48
N LEU A 250 9.19 25.07 -38.93
CA LEU A 250 10.25 26.04 -38.66
C LEU A 250 11.13 26.33 -39.90
N GLY A 251 10.96 25.57 -40.98
CA GLY A 251 11.69 25.70 -42.24
C GLY A 251 13.21 25.45 -42.13
N TYR A 252 13.92 25.83 -43.19
CA TYR A 252 15.36 25.60 -43.34
C TYR A 252 16.18 26.88 -43.16
N VAL A 253 17.50 26.71 -42.98
CA VAL A 253 18.53 27.75 -43.09
C VAL A 253 19.72 27.17 -43.86
N GLY A 254 20.29 27.92 -44.80
CA GLY A 254 21.47 27.53 -45.56
C GLY A 254 22.74 28.18 -45.01
N VAL A 255 23.82 27.40 -44.85
CA VAL A 255 25.11 27.87 -44.32
C VAL A 255 26.30 27.34 -45.14
N VAL A 256 27.36 28.15 -45.23
CA VAL A 256 28.67 27.80 -45.81
C VAL A 256 29.74 27.93 -44.74
N ASN A 257 30.21 26.79 -44.26
CA ASN A 257 31.27 26.69 -43.26
C ASN A 257 32.66 26.62 -43.92
N ARG A 258 33.72 26.83 -43.13
CA ARG A 258 35.11 26.59 -43.57
C ARG A 258 35.29 25.16 -44.10
N SER A 259 35.94 25.04 -45.26
CA SER A 259 36.37 23.77 -45.84
C SER A 259 37.55 23.16 -45.06
N GLN A 260 37.93 21.91 -45.37
CA GLN A 260 39.10 21.29 -44.75
C GLN A 260 40.41 22.04 -45.08
N GLU A 261 40.48 22.68 -46.24
CA GLU A 261 41.62 23.52 -46.63
C GLU A 261 41.66 24.83 -45.81
N ASP A 262 40.52 25.52 -45.66
CA ASP A 262 40.41 26.70 -44.78
C ASP A 262 40.84 26.42 -43.33
N ILE A 263 40.50 25.23 -42.83
CA ILE A 263 40.86 24.77 -41.48
C ILE A 263 42.37 24.55 -41.38
N LEU A 264 42.99 23.87 -42.35
CA LEU A 264 44.44 23.64 -42.40
C LEU A 264 45.23 24.95 -42.57
N MET A 265 44.67 25.93 -43.29
CA MET A 265 45.23 27.28 -43.42
C MET A 265 44.94 28.19 -42.19
N ASN A 266 44.34 27.66 -41.13
CA ASN A 266 43.97 28.38 -39.90
C ASN A 266 43.12 29.65 -40.14
N ARG A 267 42.28 29.64 -41.18
CA ARG A 267 41.41 30.77 -41.54
C ARG A 267 40.46 31.09 -40.38
N SER A 268 40.36 32.37 -40.00
CA SER A 268 39.49 32.77 -38.88
C SER A 268 38.00 32.60 -39.22
N ILE A 269 37.18 32.41 -38.19
CA ILE A 269 35.73 32.31 -38.35
C ILE A 269 35.13 33.65 -38.83
N LYS A 270 35.74 34.80 -38.48
CA LYS A 270 35.32 36.12 -39.00
C LYS A 270 35.53 36.22 -40.51
N ASP A 271 36.66 35.74 -41.02
CA ASP A 271 36.95 35.70 -42.46
C ASP A 271 36.09 34.68 -43.22
N ALA A 272 35.59 33.65 -42.53
CA ALA A 272 34.65 32.68 -43.07
C ALA A 272 33.26 33.31 -43.25
N LEU A 273 32.72 33.99 -42.21
CA LEU A 273 31.43 34.69 -42.27
C LEU A 273 31.39 35.74 -43.39
N ILE A 274 32.47 36.52 -43.57
CA ILE A 274 32.60 37.51 -44.65
C ILE A 274 32.56 36.85 -46.05
N ALA A 275 33.01 35.61 -46.19
CA ALA A 275 32.94 34.89 -47.46
C ALA A 275 31.64 34.11 -47.65
N GLU A 276 30.99 33.66 -46.57
CA GLU A 276 29.62 33.15 -46.61
C GLU A 276 28.66 34.22 -47.14
N GLU A 277 28.76 35.46 -46.64
CA GLU A 277 27.99 36.60 -47.15
C GLU A 277 28.28 36.87 -48.64
N LYS A 278 29.56 36.97 -49.03
CA LYS A 278 29.96 37.16 -50.44
C LYS A 278 29.48 36.02 -51.33
N PHE A 279 29.52 34.78 -50.85
CA PHE A 279 29.04 33.60 -51.58
C PHE A 279 27.55 33.73 -51.90
N PHE A 280 26.72 34.04 -50.90
CA PHE A 280 25.27 34.19 -51.11
C PHE A 280 24.93 35.41 -51.97
N LEU A 281 25.62 36.53 -51.82
CA LEU A 281 25.45 37.71 -52.68
C LEU A 281 25.87 37.45 -54.13
N SER A 282 26.88 36.60 -54.37
CA SER A 282 27.39 36.29 -55.71
C SER A 282 26.51 35.37 -56.56
N ARG A 283 25.54 34.66 -55.96
CA ARG A 283 24.76 33.60 -56.63
C ARG A 283 23.28 33.99 -56.82
N PRO A 284 22.84 34.32 -58.06
CA PRO A 284 21.45 34.72 -58.32
C PRO A 284 20.38 33.72 -57.85
N ALA A 285 20.69 32.42 -57.86
CA ALA A 285 19.79 31.36 -57.36
C ALA A 285 19.39 31.52 -55.89
N TYR A 286 20.18 32.25 -55.09
CA TYR A 286 19.91 32.52 -53.67
C TYR A 286 19.37 33.94 -53.41
N SER A 287 19.19 34.75 -54.47
CA SER A 287 18.54 36.06 -54.37
C SER A 287 17.09 35.94 -53.85
N GLY A 288 16.73 36.82 -52.93
CA GLY A 288 15.43 36.84 -52.26
C GLY A 288 15.26 35.85 -51.09
N LEU A 289 16.34 35.22 -50.61
CA LEU A 289 16.33 34.30 -49.45
C LEU A 289 17.24 34.75 -48.29
N THR A 290 17.55 36.05 -48.20
CA THR A 290 18.46 36.61 -47.19
C THR A 290 17.96 36.49 -45.74
N ASP A 291 16.70 36.09 -45.53
CA ASP A 291 16.12 35.74 -44.23
C ASP A 291 16.50 34.32 -43.75
N ARG A 292 17.03 33.48 -44.65
CA ARG A 292 17.28 32.03 -44.46
C ARG A 292 18.71 31.61 -44.79
N LEU A 293 19.63 32.56 -44.92
CA LEU A 293 21.00 32.31 -45.36
C LEU A 293 22.01 32.92 -44.39
N GLY A 294 23.04 32.15 -44.10
CA GLY A 294 24.16 32.54 -43.25
C GLY A 294 24.01 32.12 -41.78
N VAL A 295 25.14 31.82 -41.14
CA VAL A 295 25.23 31.53 -39.71
C VAL A 295 24.63 32.64 -38.84
N PRO A 296 24.73 33.96 -39.16
CA PRO A 296 24.08 35.01 -38.37
C PRO A 296 22.55 34.90 -38.36
N GLN A 297 21.92 34.51 -39.48
CA GLN A 297 20.47 34.26 -39.52
C GLN A 297 20.11 32.95 -38.81
N LEU A 298 20.97 31.93 -38.87
CA LEU A 298 20.80 30.70 -38.08
C LEU A 298 20.78 31.01 -36.58
N ALA A 299 21.75 31.76 -36.07
CA ALA A 299 21.83 32.15 -34.66
C ALA A 299 20.58 32.93 -34.20
N LYS A 300 20.21 33.97 -34.98
CA LYS A 300 19.03 34.80 -34.73
C LYS A 300 17.74 33.97 -34.71
N LYS A 301 17.52 33.11 -35.71
CA LYS A 301 16.32 32.27 -35.85
C LYS A 301 16.26 31.20 -34.76
N LEU A 302 17.39 30.57 -34.43
CA LEU A 302 17.49 29.56 -33.38
C LEU A 302 17.12 30.14 -32.01
N ASN A 303 17.64 31.32 -31.67
CA ASN A 303 17.26 32.03 -30.44
C ASN A 303 15.77 32.41 -30.44
N GLN A 304 15.24 32.97 -31.54
CA GLN A 304 13.82 33.33 -31.63
C GLN A 304 12.89 32.12 -31.41
N VAL A 305 13.19 30.98 -32.06
CA VAL A 305 12.43 29.74 -31.87
C VAL A 305 12.59 29.21 -30.44
N LEU A 306 13.80 29.21 -29.88
CA LEU A 306 14.05 28.74 -28.52
C LEU A 306 13.26 29.55 -27.48
N VAL A 307 13.25 30.88 -27.59
CA VAL A 307 12.48 31.75 -26.68
C VAL A 307 10.97 31.51 -26.82
N GLN A 308 10.45 31.32 -28.04
CA GLN A 308 9.04 30.97 -28.26
C GLN A 308 8.68 29.60 -27.67
N HIS A 309 9.53 28.59 -27.90
CA HIS A 309 9.37 27.21 -27.41
C HIS A 309 9.42 27.14 -25.88
N ILE A 310 10.37 27.84 -25.24
CA ILE A 310 10.41 27.98 -23.78
C ILE A 310 9.11 28.65 -23.28
N LYS A 311 8.69 29.77 -23.88
CA LYS A 311 7.44 30.46 -23.49
C LYS A 311 6.20 29.58 -23.61
N ALA A 312 6.12 28.70 -24.61
CA ALA A 312 5.03 27.73 -24.77
C ALA A 312 5.06 26.60 -23.71
N LEU A 313 6.26 26.17 -23.29
CA LEU A 313 6.43 25.08 -22.31
C LEU A 313 6.34 25.54 -20.85
N LEU A 314 6.69 26.79 -20.55
CA LEU A 314 6.76 27.34 -19.19
C LEU A 314 5.47 27.14 -18.34
N PRO A 315 4.24 27.33 -18.87
CA PRO A 315 3.02 27.07 -18.09
C PRO A 315 2.86 25.60 -17.68
N ASN A 316 3.19 24.67 -18.58
CA ASN A 316 3.16 23.23 -18.31
C ASN A 316 4.24 22.85 -17.29
N LEU A 317 5.47 23.34 -17.49
CA LEU A 317 6.60 23.15 -16.57
C LEU A 317 6.25 23.64 -15.15
N LYS A 318 5.64 24.82 -15.02
CA LYS A 318 5.18 25.37 -13.73
C LYS A 318 4.08 24.53 -13.10
N SER A 319 3.11 24.04 -13.87
CA SER A 319 2.08 23.11 -13.36
C SER A 319 2.70 21.79 -12.87
N ARG A 320 3.62 21.20 -13.64
CA ARG A 320 4.33 19.97 -13.24
C ARG A 320 5.14 20.14 -11.96
N ILE A 321 5.85 21.26 -11.80
CA ILE A 321 6.63 21.57 -10.59
C ILE A 321 5.71 21.78 -9.38
N ASN A 322 4.58 22.48 -9.53
CA ASN A 322 3.63 22.65 -8.43
C ASN A 322 2.94 21.34 -8.02
N ASN A 323 2.59 20.48 -8.98
CA ASN A 323 2.05 19.15 -8.70
C ASN A 323 3.07 18.26 -7.97
N ALA A 324 4.34 18.28 -8.40
CA ALA A 324 5.43 17.57 -7.73
C ALA A 324 5.69 18.11 -6.31
N LEU A 325 5.68 19.43 -6.14
CA LEU A 325 5.84 20.10 -4.83
C LEU A 325 4.72 19.70 -3.88
N PHE A 326 3.46 19.72 -4.33
CA PHE A 326 2.32 19.29 -3.51
C PHE A 326 2.39 17.81 -3.13
N ALA A 327 2.75 16.92 -4.06
CA ALA A 327 2.92 15.50 -3.79
C ALA A 327 4.04 15.25 -2.76
N THR A 328 5.21 15.87 -2.96
CA THR A 328 6.38 15.75 -2.07
C THR A 328 6.10 16.36 -0.69
N ALA A 329 5.35 17.46 -0.62
CA ALA A 329 4.93 18.08 0.64
C ALA A 329 3.99 17.15 1.43
N LYS A 330 3.00 16.55 0.77
CA LYS A 330 2.09 15.58 1.39
C LYS A 330 2.81 14.30 1.84
N GLU A 331 3.79 13.84 1.06
CA GLU A 331 4.66 12.71 1.45
C GLU A 331 5.46 13.07 2.70
N TYR A 332 6.11 14.24 2.72
CA TYR A 332 6.87 14.73 3.87
C TYR A 332 6.01 14.87 5.14
N GLU A 333 4.80 15.43 5.00
CA GLU A 333 3.80 15.53 6.07
C GLU A 333 3.39 14.14 6.61
N SER A 334 3.27 13.13 5.75
CA SER A 334 2.92 11.76 6.15
C SER A 334 4.00 11.06 7.00
N TYR A 335 5.27 11.48 6.91
CA TYR A 335 6.32 11.01 7.81
C TYR A 335 6.29 11.72 9.18
N GLY A 336 5.54 12.82 9.30
CA GLY A 336 5.43 13.66 10.50
C GLY A 336 6.71 14.41 10.88
N ASP A 337 6.55 15.47 11.67
CA ASP A 337 7.67 16.29 12.15
C ASP A 337 8.59 15.55 13.11
N ILE A 338 9.88 15.87 13.06
CA ILE A 338 10.88 15.42 14.03
C ILE A 338 10.86 16.39 15.22
N THR A 339 10.44 15.91 16.38
CA THR A 339 10.54 16.69 17.61
C THR A 339 11.87 16.42 18.29
N GLU A 340 12.85 17.31 18.11
CA GLU A 340 14.20 17.17 18.68
C GLU A 340 14.26 17.51 20.18
N SER A 341 13.28 18.25 20.70
CA SER A 341 13.25 18.62 22.13
C SER A 341 12.63 17.51 22.98
N ARG A 342 13.35 17.07 24.03
CA ARG A 342 12.91 16.01 24.97
C ARG A 342 11.53 16.30 25.58
N GLY A 343 11.23 17.57 25.88
CA GLY A 343 9.89 17.98 26.36
C GLY A 343 8.78 17.82 25.31
N GLY A 344 9.08 18.08 24.04
CA GLY A 344 8.15 17.85 22.93
C GLY A 344 7.97 16.36 22.61
N GLN A 345 9.03 15.55 22.75
CA GLN A 345 8.96 14.09 22.67
C GLN A 345 8.05 13.50 23.76
N GLY A 346 8.16 14.01 24.99
CA GLY A 346 7.21 13.68 26.07
C GLY A 346 5.77 14.05 25.71
N ALA A 347 5.53 15.26 25.20
CA ALA A 347 4.20 15.68 24.75
C ALA A 347 3.64 14.81 23.60
N LEU A 348 4.49 14.36 22.67
CA LEU A 348 4.12 13.45 21.58
C LEU A 348 3.74 12.05 22.10
N LEU A 349 4.53 11.49 23.02
CA LEU A 349 4.22 10.21 23.67
C LEU A 349 2.90 10.28 24.45
N LEU A 350 2.68 11.37 25.21
CA LEU A 350 1.43 11.61 25.94
C LEU A 350 0.22 11.73 24.99
N SER A 351 0.41 12.37 23.83
CA SER A 351 -0.62 12.46 22.78
C SER A 351 -1.00 11.08 22.25
N PHE A 352 -0.02 10.21 21.93
CA PHE A 352 -0.31 8.83 21.51
C PHE A 352 -1.03 8.01 22.59
N ILE A 353 -0.58 8.07 23.85
CA ILE A 353 -1.23 7.37 24.96
C ILE A 353 -2.68 7.83 25.13
N THR A 354 -2.93 9.14 25.08
CA THR A 354 -4.28 9.70 25.23
C THR A 354 -5.18 9.32 24.05
N LYS A 355 -4.72 9.52 22.80
CA LYS A 355 -5.43 9.11 21.57
C LYS A 355 -5.83 7.62 21.62
N TYR A 356 -4.91 6.75 22.03
CA TYR A 356 -5.16 5.31 22.13
C TYR A 356 -6.18 4.97 23.23
N CYS A 357 -6.07 5.57 24.41
CA CYS A 357 -7.03 5.35 25.51
C CYS A 357 -8.44 5.82 25.15
N GLU A 358 -8.57 6.93 24.43
CA GLU A 358 -9.84 7.43 23.89
C GLU A 358 -10.42 6.49 22.84
N ALA A 359 -9.61 5.98 21.90
CA ALA A 359 -10.03 5.02 20.88
C ALA A 359 -10.49 3.69 21.49
N TYR A 360 -9.73 3.15 22.45
CA TYR A 360 -10.06 1.92 23.17
C TYR A 360 -11.37 2.06 23.97
N SER A 361 -11.52 3.17 24.70
CA SER A 361 -12.74 3.48 25.44
C SER A 361 -13.96 3.69 24.52
N SER A 362 -13.76 4.36 23.39
CA SER A 362 -14.83 4.60 22.40
C SER A 362 -15.30 3.29 21.74
N THR A 363 -14.37 2.38 21.45
CA THR A 363 -14.70 1.06 20.85
C THR A 363 -15.41 0.15 21.86
N LEU A 364 -15.04 0.22 23.14
CA LEU A 364 -15.79 -0.43 24.23
C LEU A 364 -17.20 0.14 24.43
N GLU A 365 -17.39 1.45 24.23
CA GLU A 365 -18.71 2.10 24.34
C GLU A 365 -19.56 2.01 23.05
N GLY A 366 -19.03 1.49 21.94
CA GLY A 366 -19.72 1.49 20.64
C GLY A 366 -19.83 2.87 19.99
N LYS A 367 -18.92 3.79 20.34
CA LYS A 367 -18.83 5.19 19.86
C LYS A 367 -17.64 5.42 18.91
N SER A 368 -17.09 4.36 18.31
CA SER A 368 -15.99 4.49 17.35
C SER A 368 -16.42 5.28 16.11
N LYS A 369 -15.56 6.19 15.63
CA LYS A 369 -15.80 6.97 14.40
C LYS A 369 -15.78 6.07 13.15
N GLU A 370 -14.94 5.06 13.20
CA GLU A 370 -14.91 3.95 12.24
C GLU A 370 -15.68 2.79 12.87
N MET A 371 -16.83 2.44 12.28
CA MET A 371 -17.68 1.34 12.71
C MET A 371 -17.79 0.33 11.57
N SER A 372 -17.31 -0.89 11.80
CA SER A 372 -17.49 -1.97 10.82
C SER A 372 -18.98 -2.29 10.69
N THR A 373 -19.48 -2.27 9.46
CA THR A 373 -20.85 -2.70 9.14
C THR A 373 -20.95 -4.21 8.87
N SER A 374 -19.82 -4.93 8.87
CA SER A 374 -19.74 -6.35 8.48
C SER A 374 -19.77 -7.32 9.67
N GLU A 375 -19.28 -6.91 10.84
CA GLU A 375 -19.09 -7.80 12.00
C GLU A 375 -19.40 -7.08 13.31
N LEU A 376 -19.94 -7.82 14.28
CA LEU A 376 -20.21 -7.32 15.62
C LEU A 376 -18.93 -7.35 16.47
N SER A 377 -18.41 -6.18 16.85
CA SER A 377 -17.18 -6.02 17.64
C SER A 377 -17.41 -5.25 18.94
N GLY A 378 -16.39 -5.18 19.80
CA GLY A 378 -16.35 -4.24 20.92
C GLY A 378 -17.43 -4.51 21.98
N GLY A 379 -18.00 -3.44 22.54
CA GLY A 379 -19.06 -3.54 23.55
C GLY A 379 -20.29 -4.37 23.11
N ALA A 380 -20.64 -4.34 21.83
CA ALA A 380 -21.74 -5.13 21.29
C ALA A 380 -21.40 -6.64 21.25
N ARG A 381 -20.14 -6.99 20.95
CA ARG A 381 -19.67 -8.38 20.97
C ARG A 381 -19.57 -8.94 22.39
N ILE A 382 -19.18 -8.12 23.36
CA ILE A 382 -19.20 -8.42 24.80
C ILE A 382 -20.64 -8.72 25.25
N LEU A 383 -21.62 -7.88 24.91
CA LEU A 383 -23.02 -8.11 25.24
C LEU A 383 -23.57 -9.41 24.62
N TYR A 384 -23.20 -9.69 23.36
CA TYR A 384 -23.55 -10.96 22.70
C TYR A 384 -22.97 -12.18 23.44
N ILE A 385 -21.73 -12.11 23.94
CA ILE A 385 -21.12 -13.21 24.70
C ILE A 385 -21.89 -13.48 26.00
N PHE A 386 -22.27 -12.43 26.75
CA PHE A 386 -23.09 -12.63 27.96
C PHE A 386 -24.46 -13.23 27.63
N GLN A 387 -25.23 -12.62 26.70
CA GLN A 387 -26.63 -13.00 26.48
C GLN A 387 -26.83 -14.20 25.56
N SER A 388 -26.07 -14.30 24.47
CA SER A 388 -26.29 -15.32 23.42
C SER A 388 -25.25 -16.45 23.40
N VAL A 389 -24.23 -16.39 24.26
CA VAL A 389 -23.34 -17.54 24.50
C VAL A 389 -23.53 -18.04 25.93
N PHE A 390 -23.19 -17.24 26.94
CA PHE A 390 -23.17 -17.67 28.34
C PHE A 390 -24.55 -18.03 28.88
N VAL A 391 -25.51 -17.09 28.91
CA VAL A 391 -26.87 -17.36 29.46
C VAL A 391 -27.53 -18.53 28.74
N LYS A 392 -27.57 -18.55 27.40
CA LYS A 392 -28.16 -19.68 26.64
C LYS A 392 -27.51 -21.03 26.94
N SER A 393 -26.18 -21.07 27.08
CA SER A 393 -25.47 -22.32 27.44
C SER A 393 -25.82 -22.80 28.85
N LEU A 394 -26.24 -21.91 29.75
CA LEU A 394 -26.76 -22.27 31.07
C LEU A 394 -28.24 -22.65 31.01
N GLU A 395 -29.07 -21.95 30.22
CA GLU A 395 -30.50 -22.26 30.01
C GLU A 395 -30.72 -23.67 29.44
N GLU A 396 -29.84 -24.12 28.52
CA GLU A 396 -29.92 -25.42 27.83
C GLU A 396 -29.62 -26.64 28.73
N VAL A 397 -28.93 -26.47 29.88
CA VAL A 397 -28.58 -27.57 30.78
C VAL A 397 -29.76 -27.99 31.67
N ASP A 398 -30.16 -29.26 31.63
CA ASP A 398 -31.07 -29.85 32.62
C ASP A 398 -30.29 -30.45 33.81
N PRO A 399 -30.42 -29.94 35.05
CA PRO A 399 -29.72 -30.48 36.23
C PRO A 399 -30.06 -31.94 36.58
N CYS A 400 -31.04 -32.54 35.90
CA CYS A 400 -31.49 -33.92 36.10
C CYS A 400 -31.03 -34.90 35.00
N GLU A 401 -30.31 -34.45 33.96
CA GLU A 401 -29.92 -35.26 32.80
C GLU A 401 -28.89 -36.34 33.18
N ASP A 402 -27.76 -35.96 33.77
CA ASP A 402 -26.70 -36.88 34.24
C ASP A 402 -27.02 -37.60 35.57
N LEU A 403 -28.29 -37.64 35.99
CA LEU A 403 -28.72 -38.28 37.24
C LEU A 403 -29.75 -39.36 36.97
N THR A 404 -29.29 -40.61 36.98
CA THR A 404 -30.18 -41.77 36.86
C THR A 404 -31.08 -41.90 38.08
N ALA A 405 -32.17 -42.66 37.95
CA ALA A 405 -33.01 -42.99 39.10
C ALA A 405 -32.24 -43.80 40.16
N ASP A 406 -31.23 -44.56 39.74
CA ASP A 406 -30.42 -45.42 40.61
C ASP A 406 -29.37 -44.63 41.38
N ASP A 407 -28.79 -43.57 40.80
CA ASP A 407 -27.91 -42.63 41.52
C ASP A 407 -28.67 -41.97 42.68
N ILE A 408 -29.91 -41.51 42.41
CA ILE A 408 -30.76 -40.86 43.40
C ILE A 408 -31.22 -41.87 44.46
N ARG A 409 -31.65 -43.09 44.07
CA ARG A 409 -32.00 -44.15 45.04
C ARG A 409 -30.80 -44.51 45.93
N THR A 410 -29.61 -44.61 45.34
CA THR A 410 -28.37 -44.91 46.08
C THR A 410 -27.98 -43.77 47.02
N ALA A 411 -28.16 -42.50 46.62
CA ALA A 411 -27.96 -41.35 47.51
C ALA A 411 -28.96 -41.34 48.68
N ILE A 412 -30.24 -41.63 48.43
CA ILE A 412 -31.28 -41.76 49.47
C ILE A 412 -30.92 -42.89 50.44
N GLN A 413 -30.63 -44.10 49.94
CA GLN A 413 -30.29 -45.25 50.78
C GLN A 413 -29.00 -45.00 51.61
N ASN A 414 -27.98 -44.37 51.03
CA ASN A 414 -26.74 -44.01 51.74
C ASN A 414 -26.98 -42.97 52.85
N ALA A 415 -27.83 -41.97 52.63
CA ALA A 415 -28.18 -40.97 53.65
C ALA A 415 -29.09 -41.54 54.75
N THR A 416 -30.00 -42.47 54.41
CA THR A 416 -30.84 -43.19 55.35
C THR A 416 -30.03 -44.15 56.24
N GLY A 417 -28.99 -44.78 55.70
CA GLY A 417 -28.05 -45.62 56.44
C GLY A 417 -28.73 -46.84 57.08
N PRO A 418 -28.36 -47.23 58.32
CA PRO A 418 -28.83 -48.47 58.96
C PRO A 418 -30.23 -48.36 59.60
N ARG A 419 -31.05 -47.37 59.21
CA ARG A 419 -32.39 -47.11 59.77
C ARG A 419 -33.45 -47.23 58.68
N SER A 420 -34.72 -47.41 59.05
CA SER A 420 -35.83 -47.17 58.12
C SER A 420 -36.18 -45.69 58.13
N ALA A 421 -36.18 -45.04 56.97
CA ALA A 421 -36.76 -43.71 56.83
C ALA A 421 -38.30 -43.78 56.92
N LEU A 422 -38.93 -42.70 57.39
CA LEU A 422 -40.38 -42.46 57.34
C LEU A 422 -40.75 -41.27 56.44
N PHE A 423 -39.74 -40.49 56.03
CA PHE A 423 -39.82 -39.31 55.17
C PHE A 423 -38.54 -39.24 54.33
N VAL A 424 -38.59 -38.55 53.18
CA VAL A 424 -37.42 -38.34 52.32
C VAL A 424 -36.33 -37.60 53.10
N PRO A 425 -35.08 -38.11 53.17
CA PRO A 425 -33.97 -37.37 53.74
C PRO A 425 -33.64 -36.12 52.92
N ASP A 426 -33.09 -35.11 53.59
CA ASP A 426 -32.62 -33.83 53.03
C ASP A 426 -31.21 -33.94 52.42
N VAL A 427 -30.29 -34.63 53.10
CA VAL A 427 -28.88 -34.84 52.68
C VAL A 427 -28.71 -35.30 51.22
N PRO A 428 -29.51 -36.21 50.63
CA PRO A 428 -29.41 -36.59 49.22
C PRO A 428 -29.63 -35.41 48.27
N PHE A 429 -30.62 -34.56 48.55
CA PHE A 429 -30.85 -33.34 47.78
C PHE A 429 -29.66 -32.39 47.91
N GLU A 430 -29.13 -32.19 49.12
CA GLU A 430 -27.98 -31.31 49.34
C GLU A 430 -26.71 -31.77 48.59
N VAL A 431 -26.39 -33.06 48.67
CA VAL A 431 -25.20 -33.63 48.00
C VAL A 431 -25.33 -33.54 46.48
N LEU A 432 -26.53 -33.82 45.94
CA LEU A 432 -26.80 -33.74 44.51
C LEU A 432 -26.81 -32.30 43.99
N VAL A 433 -27.35 -31.33 44.75
CA VAL A 433 -27.41 -29.94 44.30
C VAL A 433 -26.04 -29.27 44.32
N ARG A 434 -25.21 -29.51 45.34
CA ARG A 434 -23.79 -29.07 45.34
C ARG A 434 -23.03 -29.62 44.12
N ARG A 435 -23.24 -30.90 43.78
CA ARG A 435 -22.65 -31.54 42.59
C ARG A 435 -23.12 -30.94 41.25
N GLN A 436 -24.33 -30.37 41.17
CA GLN A 436 -24.78 -29.68 39.96
C GLN A 436 -24.33 -28.21 39.94
N ILE A 437 -24.34 -27.51 41.08
CA ILE A 437 -23.86 -26.12 41.19
C ILE A 437 -22.39 -26.00 40.80
N SER A 438 -21.52 -26.94 41.22
CA SER A 438 -20.09 -26.92 40.87
C SER A 438 -19.82 -26.94 39.36
N ARG A 439 -20.74 -27.48 38.55
CA ARG A 439 -20.63 -27.51 37.07
C ARG A 439 -20.81 -26.13 36.43
N LEU A 440 -21.40 -25.16 37.14
CA LEU A 440 -21.57 -23.79 36.66
C LEU A 440 -20.24 -23.01 36.64
N LEU A 441 -19.21 -23.48 37.35
CA LEU A 441 -17.92 -22.81 37.47
C LEU A 441 -17.16 -22.75 36.12
N ASP A 442 -17.01 -23.87 35.42
CA ASP A 442 -16.25 -23.92 34.17
C ASP A 442 -16.85 -23.04 33.05
N PRO A 443 -18.18 -23.06 32.78
CA PRO A 443 -18.81 -22.09 31.86
C PRO A 443 -18.61 -20.62 32.28
N SER A 444 -18.62 -20.33 33.58
CA SER A 444 -18.43 -18.98 34.12
C SER A 444 -17.00 -18.48 33.93
N LEU A 445 -16.00 -19.34 34.17
CA LEU A 445 -14.59 -19.03 33.90
C LEU A 445 -14.31 -18.94 32.38
N GLN A 446 -14.97 -19.77 31.55
CA GLN A 446 -14.89 -19.65 30.10
C GLN A 446 -15.49 -18.34 29.57
N CYS A 447 -16.61 -17.87 30.16
CA CYS A 447 -17.18 -16.56 29.84
C CYS A 447 -16.16 -15.43 30.08
N ALA A 448 -15.49 -15.41 31.23
CA ALA A 448 -14.45 -14.42 31.53
C ALA A 448 -13.31 -14.43 30.51
N ARG A 449 -12.87 -15.62 30.07
CA ARG A 449 -11.84 -15.79 29.02
C ARG A 449 -12.29 -15.26 27.66
N PHE A 450 -13.52 -15.57 27.22
CA PHE A 450 -14.05 -15.04 25.96
C PHE A 450 -14.18 -13.51 25.95
N ILE A 451 -14.44 -12.88 27.12
CA ILE A 451 -14.38 -11.42 27.24
C ILE A 451 -12.94 -10.93 27.17
N PHE A 452 -11.99 -11.55 27.89
CA PHE A 452 -10.56 -11.21 27.80
C PHE A 452 -10.04 -11.28 26.34
N ASP A 453 -10.37 -12.33 25.60
CA ASP A 453 -9.97 -12.49 24.19
C ASP A 453 -10.54 -11.37 23.30
N GLU A 454 -11.76 -10.90 23.58
CA GLU A 454 -12.37 -9.76 22.88
C GLU A 454 -11.69 -8.43 23.24
N LEU A 455 -11.33 -8.21 24.51
CA LEU A 455 -10.55 -7.03 24.93
C LEU A 455 -9.16 -6.99 24.24
N VAL A 456 -8.51 -8.14 24.10
CA VAL A 456 -7.26 -8.27 23.34
C VAL A 456 -7.47 -8.01 21.84
N LYS A 457 -8.62 -8.34 21.24
CA LYS A 457 -8.92 -7.92 19.86
C LYS A 457 -9.10 -6.41 19.74
N ILE A 458 -9.81 -5.78 20.68
CA ILE A 458 -10.02 -4.33 20.70
C ILE A 458 -8.69 -3.58 20.82
N SER A 459 -7.72 -4.08 21.62
CA SER A 459 -6.41 -3.42 21.78
C SER A 459 -5.65 -3.32 20.46
N HIS A 460 -5.56 -4.43 19.71
CA HIS A 460 -4.90 -4.45 18.40
C HIS A 460 -5.64 -3.58 17.36
N GLN A 461 -6.98 -3.56 17.39
CA GLN A 461 -7.79 -2.70 16.50
C GLN A 461 -7.60 -1.20 16.77
N CYS A 462 -7.23 -0.81 17.99
CA CYS A 462 -7.02 0.58 18.38
C CYS A 462 -5.59 1.11 18.10
N MET A 463 -4.69 0.27 17.58
CA MET A 463 -3.32 0.69 17.25
C MET A 463 -3.29 1.59 16.02
N MET A 464 -2.82 2.82 16.21
CA MET A 464 -2.87 3.87 15.19
C MET A 464 -1.78 3.72 14.15
N THR A 465 -2.09 4.07 12.89
CA THR A 465 -1.13 4.08 11.78
C THR A 465 0.07 5.00 12.04
N GLU A 466 -0.13 6.10 12.79
CA GLU A 466 0.94 6.98 13.27
C GLU A 466 2.03 6.25 14.08
N LEU A 467 1.68 5.14 14.77
CA LEU A 467 2.63 4.35 15.57
C LEU A 467 3.55 3.46 14.72
N GLN A 468 3.26 3.24 13.43
CA GLN A 468 4.17 2.50 12.53
C GLN A 468 5.53 3.21 12.36
N ARG A 469 5.57 4.52 12.62
CA ARG A 469 6.80 5.33 12.72
C ARG A 469 7.70 4.93 13.89
N PHE A 470 7.11 4.37 14.95
CA PHE A 470 7.75 4.08 16.24
C PHE A 470 7.48 2.61 16.66
N PRO A 471 8.06 1.62 15.96
CA PRO A 471 7.76 0.21 16.21
C PRO A 471 8.16 -0.28 17.62
N VAL A 472 9.13 0.39 18.26
CA VAL A 472 9.52 0.12 19.65
C VAL A 472 8.40 0.52 20.61
N LEU A 473 7.84 1.74 20.46
CA LEU A 473 6.67 2.19 21.21
C LEU A 473 5.46 1.29 20.95
N GLN A 474 5.15 0.94 19.69
CA GLN A 474 4.02 0.09 19.34
C GLN A 474 4.10 -1.26 20.10
N LYS A 475 5.21 -2.00 19.92
CA LYS A 475 5.42 -3.28 20.61
C LYS A 475 5.34 -3.14 22.13
N ARG A 476 5.85 -2.04 22.70
CA ARG A 476 5.80 -1.81 24.14
C ARG A 476 4.40 -1.46 24.64
N MET A 477 3.58 -0.79 23.84
CA MET A 477 2.16 -0.57 24.13
C MET A 477 1.39 -1.90 24.13
N ASP A 478 1.60 -2.75 23.12
CA ASP A 478 1.02 -4.11 23.04
C ASP A 478 1.42 -4.98 24.25
N GLU A 479 2.70 -4.96 24.63
CA GLU A 479 3.20 -5.65 25.85
C GLU A 479 2.52 -5.14 27.13
N VAL A 480 2.29 -3.83 27.26
CA VAL A 480 1.67 -3.26 28.48
C VAL A 480 0.18 -3.57 28.56
N ILE A 481 -0.61 -3.39 27.48
CA ILE A 481 -2.04 -3.75 27.49
C ILE A 481 -2.24 -5.27 27.67
N GLY A 482 -1.43 -6.10 27.01
CA GLY A 482 -1.54 -7.56 27.09
C GLY A 482 -1.22 -8.14 28.48
N ASN A 483 -0.35 -7.49 29.25
CA ASN A 483 -0.09 -7.84 30.64
C ASN A 483 -1.18 -7.29 31.58
N PHE A 484 -1.57 -6.03 31.41
CA PHE A 484 -2.60 -5.39 32.24
C PHE A 484 -3.97 -6.09 32.13
N LEU A 485 -4.38 -6.51 30.93
CA LEU A 485 -5.59 -7.32 30.72
C LEU A 485 -5.52 -8.69 31.44
N ARG A 486 -4.31 -9.27 31.55
CA ARG A 486 -4.08 -10.56 32.21
C ARG A 486 -4.12 -10.41 33.73
N GLU A 487 -3.55 -9.32 34.25
CA GLU A 487 -3.61 -8.96 35.67
C GLU A 487 -5.05 -8.68 36.12
N GLY A 488 -5.90 -8.08 35.28
CA GLY A 488 -7.34 -7.89 35.56
C GLY A 488 -8.21 -9.16 35.46
N LEU A 489 -7.71 -10.22 34.81
CA LEU A 489 -8.46 -11.47 34.63
C LEU A 489 -8.48 -12.33 35.91
N GLU A 490 -7.38 -12.38 36.67
CA GLU A 490 -7.32 -13.24 37.87
C GLU A 490 -8.24 -12.78 39.03
N PRO A 491 -8.40 -11.48 39.36
CA PRO A 491 -9.43 -11.03 40.30
C PRO A 491 -10.85 -11.39 39.83
N SER A 492 -11.08 -11.39 38.52
CA SER A 492 -12.36 -11.81 37.92
C SER A 492 -12.57 -13.32 38.09
N HIS A 493 -11.54 -14.14 37.83
CA HIS A 493 -11.58 -15.59 38.07
C HIS A 493 -11.79 -15.94 39.55
N ALA A 494 -11.12 -15.24 40.47
CA ALA A 494 -11.24 -15.46 41.92
C ALA A 494 -12.67 -15.21 42.39
N MET A 495 -13.21 -14.01 42.14
CA MET A 495 -14.59 -13.68 42.52
C MET A 495 -15.64 -14.61 41.88
N ILE A 496 -15.39 -15.16 40.69
CA ILE A 496 -16.27 -16.17 40.07
C ILE A 496 -16.21 -17.52 40.84
N ARG A 497 -15.05 -17.94 41.36
CA ARG A 497 -14.96 -19.13 42.23
C ARG A 497 -15.72 -18.87 43.53
N ASP A 498 -15.42 -17.76 44.20
CA ASP A 498 -16.03 -17.36 45.47
C ASP A 498 -17.58 -17.34 45.37
N LEU A 499 -18.12 -16.83 44.25
CA LEU A 499 -19.55 -16.83 43.96
C LEU A 499 -20.17 -18.23 43.88
N ILE A 500 -19.51 -19.18 43.22
CA ILE A 500 -20.00 -20.56 43.11
C ILE A 500 -19.80 -21.34 44.42
N GLU A 501 -18.71 -21.08 45.15
CA GLU A 501 -18.41 -21.69 46.44
C GLU A 501 -19.43 -21.25 47.52
N MET A 502 -19.80 -19.95 47.57
CA MET A 502 -20.87 -19.46 48.45
C MET A 502 -22.24 -20.13 48.20
N GLU A 503 -22.61 -20.37 46.94
CA GLU A 503 -23.87 -21.05 46.57
C GLU A 503 -23.84 -22.57 46.84
N MET A 504 -22.65 -23.16 47.00
CA MET A 504 -22.49 -24.56 47.44
C MET A 504 -22.51 -24.70 48.97
N ASP A 505 -21.88 -23.78 49.70
CA ASP A 505 -21.77 -23.86 51.16
C ASP A 505 -23.13 -23.71 51.86
N TYR A 506 -23.97 -22.76 51.42
CA TYR A 506 -25.27 -22.49 52.05
C TYR A 506 -26.47 -22.66 51.11
N ILE A 507 -27.23 -23.74 51.34
CA ILE A 507 -28.45 -24.06 50.56
C ILE A 507 -29.67 -23.41 51.23
N ASN A 508 -30.15 -22.30 50.68
CA ASN A 508 -31.25 -21.53 51.25
C ASN A 508 -32.63 -22.10 50.90
N THR A 509 -33.05 -23.15 51.62
CA THR A 509 -34.38 -23.77 51.47
C THR A 509 -35.57 -22.87 51.87
N SER A 510 -35.31 -21.65 52.38
CA SER A 510 -36.35 -20.64 52.64
C SER A 510 -36.59 -19.65 51.49
N HIS A 511 -35.86 -19.78 50.38
CA HIS A 511 -35.93 -18.84 49.26
C HIS A 511 -37.36 -18.77 48.63
N PRO A 512 -37.93 -17.58 48.34
CA PRO A 512 -39.33 -17.45 47.92
C PRO A 512 -39.75 -18.24 46.67
N ASN A 513 -38.82 -18.48 45.75
CA ASN A 513 -39.08 -19.23 44.51
C ASN A 513 -38.80 -20.75 44.65
N PHE A 514 -38.36 -21.24 45.81
CA PHE A 514 -38.05 -22.65 46.02
C PHE A 514 -39.32 -23.47 46.30
N ILE A 515 -39.56 -24.51 45.50
CA ILE A 515 -40.73 -25.39 45.63
C ILE A 515 -40.43 -26.46 46.69
N GLY A 516 -40.36 -26.04 47.95
CA GLY A 516 -40.11 -26.93 49.10
C GLY A 516 -41.34 -27.66 49.63
N GLY A 517 -41.10 -28.68 50.46
CA GLY A 517 -42.09 -29.29 51.35
C GLY A 517 -43.31 -29.91 50.63
N THR A 518 -44.51 -29.67 51.17
CA THR A 518 -45.76 -30.28 50.70
C THR A 518 -46.07 -30.04 49.22
N LYS A 519 -45.64 -28.91 48.63
CA LYS A 519 -45.82 -28.63 47.21
C LYS A 519 -45.02 -29.59 46.31
N ALA A 520 -43.77 -29.91 46.70
CA ALA A 520 -42.97 -30.90 45.99
C ALA A 520 -43.58 -32.31 46.09
N VAL A 521 -44.08 -32.68 47.27
CA VAL A 521 -44.76 -33.97 47.51
C VAL A 521 -46.02 -34.08 46.65
N GLU A 522 -46.85 -33.04 46.60
CA GLU A 522 -48.08 -33.02 45.80
C GLU A 522 -47.77 -33.19 44.30
N LEU A 523 -46.83 -32.40 43.77
CA LEU A 523 -46.42 -32.47 42.36
C LEU A 523 -45.79 -33.83 42.02
N ALA A 524 -44.93 -34.38 42.87
CA ALA A 524 -44.36 -35.71 42.68
C ALA A 524 -45.44 -36.80 42.67
N MET A 525 -46.41 -36.74 43.58
CA MET A 525 -47.56 -37.66 43.58
C MET A 525 -48.43 -37.51 42.33
N GLN A 526 -48.61 -36.31 41.79
CA GLN A 526 -49.33 -36.09 40.53
C GLN A 526 -48.56 -36.68 39.34
N LEU A 527 -47.23 -36.50 39.26
CA LEU A 527 -46.37 -37.06 38.21
C LEU A 527 -46.31 -38.59 38.24
N VAL A 528 -46.19 -39.20 39.43
CA VAL A 528 -46.20 -40.67 39.58
C VAL A 528 -47.57 -41.28 39.30
N LYS A 529 -48.67 -40.49 39.40
CA LYS A 529 -50.03 -40.92 38.99
C LYS A 529 -50.27 -40.75 37.49
N SER A 530 -49.87 -39.63 36.89
CA SER A 530 -50.06 -39.39 35.45
C SER A 530 -49.25 -40.37 34.59
N SER A 531 -48.09 -40.81 35.08
CA SER A 531 -47.25 -41.86 34.47
C SER A 531 -47.93 -43.25 34.37
N ARG A 532 -49.13 -43.44 34.92
CA ARG A 532 -49.85 -44.73 34.95
C ARG A 532 -51.02 -44.83 33.96
N ILE A 533 -51.28 -43.83 33.13
CA ILE A 533 -52.42 -43.83 32.19
C ILE A 533 -52.02 -44.50 30.86
N PRO A 534 -52.63 -45.64 30.46
CA PRO A 534 -52.36 -46.27 29.15
C PRO A 534 -53.02 -45.50 28.00
N HIS A 535 -52.34 -45.42 26.85
CA HIS A 535 -52.96 -44.90 25.62
C HIS A 535 -54.03 -45.87 25.06
N PRO A 536 -55.23 -45.39 24.69
CA PRO A 536 -56.19 -46.19 23.93
C PRO A 536 -55.75 -46.35 22.45
N VAL A 537 -56.11 -47.48 21.84
CA VAL A 537 -55.71 -47.87 20.48
C VAL A 537 -56.66 -47.30 19.42
N ALA A 538 -56.16 -46.85 18.27
CA ALA A 538 -56.99 -46.33 17.16
C ALA A 538 -56.49 -46.75 15.75
N ARG A 539 -57.44 -47.07 14.85
CA ARG A 539 -57.31 -47.31 13.39
C ARG A 539 -58.74 -47.29 12.76
N PRO A 540 -58.94 -47.06 11.44
CA PRO A 540 -58.79 -45.73 10.79
C PRO A 540 -59.91 -45.41 9.74
N ARG A 541 -59.94 -44.20 9.14
CA ARG A 541 -60.21 -43.90 7.70
C ARG A 541 -60.49 -42.41 7.39
N ASP A 542 -59.69 -41.83 6.49
CA ASP A 542 -60.03 -41.24 5.17
C ASP A 542 -61.51 -40.82 4.92
N THR A 543 -61.87 -39.67 4.30
CA THR A 543 -61.14 -38.53 3.67
C THR A 543 -62.08 -37.27 3.75
N VAL A 544 -62.08 -36.16 2.99
CA VAL A 544 -61.59 -35.71 1.65
C VAL A 544 -61.36 -34.17 1.65
N GLU A 545 -60.82 -33.62 0.55
CA GLU A 545 -60.49 -32.19 0.30
C GLU A 545 -61.45 -31.52 -0.75
N PRO A 546 -61.34 -30.22 -1.15
CA PRO A 546 -60.21 -29.25 -1.05
C PRO A 546 -60.63 -27.82 -0.55
N GLU A 547 -59.99 -26.64 -0.76
CA GLU A 547 -58.83 -26.18 -1.56
C GLU A 547 -58.14 -24.85 -1.01
N LYS A 548 -57.48 -24.09 -1.91
CA LYS A 548 -56.73 -22.81 -1.85
C LYS A 548 -57.31 -21.64 -0.98
N THR A 549 -56.54 -20.66 -0.46
CA THR A 549 -55.16 -20.17 -0.74
C THR A 549 -54.52 -19.33 0.41
N THR A 550 -53.22 -18.96 0.26
CA THR A 550 -52.40 -17.87 0.90
C THR A 550 -51.56 -18.10 2.19
N SER A 551 -50.24 -17.87 2.01
CA SER A 551 -49.18 -17.31 2.92
C SER A 551 -48.92 -17.80 4.36
N PHE A 552 -47.76 -18.44 4.52
CA PHE A 552 -46.75 -18.31 5.60
C PHE A 552 -47.15 -18.24 7.10
N ALA A 553 -46.90 -19.33 7.82
CA ALA A 553 -46.30 -19.32 9.17
C ALA A 553 -45.63 -20.68 9.47
N SER A 554 -44.68 -20.75 10.42
CA SER A 554 -43.92 -21.96 10.76
C SER A 554 -44.15 -22.43 12.19
N GLN A 555 -44.49 -23.72 12.36
CA GLN A 555 -44.12 -24.57 13.52
C GLN A 555 -44.66 -26.01 13.32
N ILE A 556 -43.90 -27.02 13.78
CA ILE A 556 -44.30 -28.44 13.73
C ILE A 556 -43.95 -29.15 15.04
N LYS A 557 -44.94 -29.80 15.66
CA LYS A 557 -44.77 -31.06 16.42
C LYS A 557 -45.97 -31.98 16.18
N THR A 558 -45.70 -33.15 15.58
CA THR A 558 -46.29 -34.50 15.80
C THR A 558 -47.75 -34.66 16.28
N ARG A 559 -48.56 -35.65 15.82
CA ARG A 559 -48.20 -37.10 15.79
C ARG A 559 -49.19 -38.00 14.98
N SER A 560 -48.66 -38.74 13.99
CA SER A 560 -48.97 -40.14 13.51
C SER A 560 -50.37 -40.79 13.42
N PHE A 561 -50.61 -41.58 12.34
CA PHE A 561 -51.12 -43.00 12.27
C PHE A 561 -51.51 -43.42 10.80
N LEU A 562 -51.55 -44.68 10.31
CA LEU A 562 -50.93 -45.97 10.70
C LEU A 562 -50.80 -47.10 9.60
N GLY A 563 -51.17 -46.91 8.32
CA GLY A 563 -50.86 -47.83 7.18
C GLY A 563 -51.67 -49.16 7.06
N ARG A 564 -51.32 -50.07 6.11
CA ARG A 564 -51.59 -51.55 6.10
C ARG A 564 -51.02 -52.36 4.89
N GLN A 565 -50.44 -53.55 5.13
CA GLN A 565 -50.37 -54.80 4.27
C GLN A 565 -49.71 -54.76 2.86
N ALA A 566 -49.23 -55.85 2.21
CA ALA A 566 -48.98 -57.28 2.56
C ALA A 566 -48.03 -57.96 1.52
N ASN A 567 -47.43 -59.14 1.86
CA ASN A 567 -46.85 -60.25 1.03
C ASN A 567 -45.97 -59.96 -0.22
N GLY A 568 -44.96 -60.75 -0.64
CA GLY A 568 -44.32 -61.98 -0.16
C GLY A 568 -43.80 -62.90 -1.31
N ILE A 569 -42.67 -63.61 -1.13
CA ILE A 569 -42.14 -64.76 -1.95
C ILE A 569 -41.48 -64.40 -3.33
N VAL A 570 -40.49 -65.11 -3.93
CA VAL A 570 -39.20 -65.77 -3.50
C VAL A 570 -38.36 -66.24 -4.73
N THR A 571 -37.02 -66.45 -4.60
CA THR A 571 -36.07 -67.15 -5.54
C THR A 571 -35.83 -66.54 -6.97
N ASP A 572 -34.75 -66.80 -7.75
CA ASP A 572 -33.52 -67.62 -7.57
C ASP A 572 -32.26 -67.11 -8.36
N GLN A 573 -31.11 -67.76 -8.09
CA GLN A 573 -29.80 -67.94 -8.78
C GLN A 573 -29.47 -67.40 -10.21
N GLY A 574 -28.15 -67.18 -10.43
CA GLY A 574 -27.52 -67.14 -11.77
C GLY A 574 -26.04 -66.68 -11.79
N VAL A 575 -25.07 -67.58 -11.55
CA VAL A 575 -23.61 -67.33 -11.34
C VAL A 575 -22.83 -68.53 -11.94
N PRO A 576 -21.71 -68.41 -12.72
CA PRO A 576 -20.40 -67.77 -12.39
C PRO A 576 -19.95 -66.74 -13.48
N THR A 577 -18.69 -66.34 -13.79
CA THR A 577 -17.28 -66.84 -13.68
C THR A 577 -16.25 -65.69 -13.76
N ALA A 578 -14.94 -65.81 -13.46
CA ALA A 578 -14.12 -66.64 -12.54
C ALA A 578 -12.60 -66.29 -12.72
N ALA A 579 -11.78 -66.45 -11.66
CA ALA A 579 -10.30 -66.59 -11.65
C ALA A 579 -9.42 -65.41 -12.15
N ASP A 580 -8.18 -65.18 -11.70
CA ASP A 580 -7.22 -65.86 -10.79
C ASP A 580 -6.60 -64.81 -9.82
N ALA A 581 -5.89 -65.06 -8.72
CA ALA A 581 -5.59 -66.18 -7.79
C ALA A 581 -4.63 -65.57 -6.71
N GLU A 582 -4.30 -66.07 -5.52
CA GLU A 582 -4.75 -67.04 -4.49
C GLU A 582 -3.93 -66.65 -3.22
N ARG A 583 -4.06 -67.09 -1.95
CA ARG A 583 -4.76 -68.09 -1.10
C ARG A 583 -4.66 -67.52 0.37
N SER A 584 -4.94 -68.08 1.54
CA SER A 584 -5.66 -69.23 2.16
C SER A 584 -5.53 -69.02 3.69
N ALA A 585 -6.43 -69.37 4.61
CA ALA A 585 -7.79 -69.95 4.59
C ALA A 585 -8.58 -69.44 5.83
N PRO A 586 -9.92 -69.64 5.93
CA PRO A 586 -10.77 -68.81 6.79
C PRO A 586 -11.54 -69.53 7.94
N ALA A 587 -12.19 -68.70 8.77
CA ALA A 587 -13.48 -68.91 9.48
C ALA A 587 -13.66 -70.04 10.54
N GLY A 588 -14.33 -69.72 11.66
CA GLY A 588 -14.70 -70.72 12.68
C GLY A 588 -15.46 -70.23 13.93
N ASN A 589 -16.76 -69.96 13.80
CA ASN A 589 -17.81 -70.01 14.85
C ASN A 589 -17.78 -69.12 16.12
N SER A 590 -18.95 -69.12 16.77
CA SER A 590 -19.48 -68.25 17.83
C SER A 590 -19.41 -68.83 19.26
N SER A 591 -19.22 -67.98 20.27
CA SER A 591 -19.80 -68.01 21.65
C SER A 591 -19.12 -66.91 22.50
N TRP A 592 -19.80 -66.04 23.25
CA TRP A 592 -20.60 -66.20 24.49
C TRP A 592 -19.74 -66.42 25.77
N SER A 593 -20.06 -65.62 26.79
CA SER A 593 -19.54 -65.62 28.19
C SER A 593 -18.07 -65.25 28.44
N GLY A 594 -17.80 -64.90 29.70
CA GLY A 594 -16.46 -64.55 30.24
C GLY A 594 -15.59 -65.77 30.55
N PHE A 595 -14.60 -65.70 31.43
CA PHE A 595 -14.53 -64.90 32.66
C PHE A 595 -13.15 -64.27 32.91
N SER A 596 -13.11 -63.50 34.01
CA SER A 596 -11.98 -63.21 34.91
C SER A 596 -10.58 -63.79 34.57
N SER A 597 -9.62 -62.87 34.60
CA SER A 597 -8.20 -63.05 34.96
C SER A 597 -7.75 -64.40 35.54
N ILE A 598 -6.62 -64.93 35.02
CA ILE A 598 -5.40 -65.35 35.76
C ILE A 598 -4.34 -65.77 34.73
N PHE A 599 -3.13 -65.16 34.73
CA PHE A 599 -1.84 -65.88 34.78
C PHE A 599 -0.65 -64.93 35.05
N ARG A 600 0.51 -65.50 35.41
CA ARG A 600 1.75 -64.85 35.87
C ARG A 600 2.97 -65.66 35.44
N GLY A 601 4.06 -65.04 35.00
CA GLY A 601 5.35 -65.77 34.82
C GLY A 601 6.47 -65.01 34.11
N SER A 602 7.63 -64.94 34.79
CA SER A 602 8.94 -64.36 34.44
C SER A 602 9.14 -62.86 34.72
N ASP A 603 10.23 -62.41 35.34
CA ASP A 603 11.38 -63.15 35.95
C ASP A 603 11.32 -63.14 37.49
N GLY A 604 12.36 -63.63 38.19
CA GLY A 604 12.39 -63.58 39.65
C GLY A 604 13.74 -63.92 40.30
N GLN A 605 13.80 -63.78 41.63
CA GLN A 605 14.83 -64.34 42.51
C GLN A 605 14.26 -64.53 43.94
N ALA A 606 14.99 -65.31 44.76
CA ALA A 606 14.80 -65.56 46.20
C ALA A 606 13.63 -66.48 46.68
N ALA A 607 13.97 -67.79 46.76
CA ALA A 607 13.75 -68.72 47.89
C ALA A 607 12.33 -69.18 48.36
N ALA A 608 12.15 -70.52 48.34
CA ALA A 608 11.40 -71.42 49.27
C ALA A 608 9.88 -71.18 49.54
N GLU A 609 9.03 -72.20 49.67
CA GLU A 609 9.15 -73.68 49.57
C GLU A 609 7.77 -74.32 49.26
N ASN A 610 7.75 -75.51 48.63
CA ASN A 610 6.68 -76.56 48.59
C ASN A 610 5.19 -76.16 48.30
N SER A 611 4.57 -76.59 47.18
CA SER A 611 3.91 -77.91 46.94
C SER A 611 2.66 -78.16 47.82
N LEU A 612 1.46 -78.58 47.34
CA LEU A 612 0.99 -79.36 46.16
C LEU A 612 -0.34 -78.77 45.59
N LEU A 613 -0.70 -78.90 44.29
CA LEU A 613 -1.56 -79.95 43.65
C LEU A 613 -2.81 -80.40 44.48
N ASN A 614 -4.01 -80.65 43.91
CA ASN A 614 -4.39 -80.89 42.51
C ASN A 614 -5.88 -80.52 42.18
N THR A 615 -6.32 -80.70 40.93
CA THR A 615 -7.69 -80.39 40.43
C THR A 615 -8.59 -81.66 40.26
N PRO A 616 -9.70 -81.71 39.47
CA PRO A 616 -11.07 -81.75 40.01
C PRO A 616 -11.91 -82.97 39.55
N PHE A 617 -13.18 -83.09 40.02
CA PHE A 617 -14.21 -83.94 39.36
C PHE A 617 -15.64 -83.38 39.51
N SER A 618 -16.61 -84.00 38.80
CA SER A 618 -17.90 -83.41 38.38
C SER A 618 -19.16 -84.04 39.03
N GLU A 619 -20.27 -83.28 38.94
CA GLU A 619 -21.64 -83.72 38.63
C GLU A 619 -22.70 -84.16 39.67
N ALA A 620 -23.95 -83.91 39.24
CA ALA A 620 -25.23 -84.61 39.53
C ALA A 620 -25.88 -84.57 40.94
N ALA A 621 -26.74 -83.55 41.13
CA ALA A 621 -28.17 -83.62 41.49
C ALA A 621 -28.75 -84.63 42.54
N GLN A 622 -29.63 -84.10 43.41
CA GLN A 622 -30.82 -84.73 44.04
C GLN A 622 -30.57 -85.90 45.05
N ASP A 623 -31.21 -86.00 46.24
CA ASP A 623 -32.31 -85.25 46.89
C ASP A 623 -32.41 -85.62 48.41
N VAL A 624 -33.31 -84.95 49.16
CA VAL A 624 -33.91 -85.30 50.47
C VAL A 624 -33.04 -85.26 51.78
N SER A 625 -33.70 -84.78 52.85
CA SER A 625 -33.41 -85.00 54.29
C SER A 625 -32.12 -84.42 54.92
N GLN A 626 -32.25 -83.16 55.35
CA GLN A 626 -32.05 -82.71 56.74
C GLN A 626 -30.86 -83.29 57.55
N ASN A 627 -29.93 -82.41 57.95
CA ASN A 627 -29.87 -81.97 59.34
C ASN A 627 -29.03 -80.67 59.53
N LEU A 628 -29.42 -79.86 60.53
CA LEU A 628 -28.59 -78.81 61.16
C LEU A 628 -27.84 -77.84 60.23
N SER A 629 -28.57 -77.11 59.37
CA SER A 629 -28.00 -76.01 58.59
C SER A 629 -27.73 -74.77 59.46
N THR A 630 -26.52 -74.65 60.01
CA THR A 630 -25.97 -73.38 60.50
C THR A 630 -26.09 -72.30 59.41
N ILE A 631 -26.51 -71.09 59.76
CA ILE A 631 -26.70 -70.01 58.79
C ILE A 631 -25.32 -69.45 58.39
N TYR A 632 -24.78 -69.97 57.29
CA TYR A 632 -23.59 -69.42 56.65
C TYR A 632 -23.95 -68.16 55.85
N LEU A 633 -23.61 -67.00 56.37
CA LEU A 633 -23.65 -65.75 55.63
C LEU A 633 -22.57 -65.78 54.54
N LYS A 634 -22.92 -65.39 53.31
CA LYS A 634 -21.94 -65.10 52.26
C LYS A 634 -21.30 -63.74 52.52
N GLU A 635 -20.03 -63.60 52.16
CA GLU A 635 -19.34 -62.31 52.20
C GLU A 635 -20.03 -61.29 51.26
N PRO A 636 -20.15 -60.01 51.64
CA PRO A 636 -20.78 -58.99 50.81
C PRO A 636 -19.93 -58.68 49.57
N PRO A 637 -20.55 -58.38 48.41
CA PRO A 637 -19.81 -58.04 47.20
C PRO A 637 -19.07 -56.70 47.34
N THR A 638 -17.92 -56.59 46.68
CA THR A 638 -17.02 -55.42 46.76
C THR A 638 -17.61 -54.11 46.26
N ILE A 639 -18.69 -54.16 45.47
CA ILE A 639 -19.51 -53.01 45.09
C ILE A 639 -20.98 -53.41 45.27
N LEU A 640 -21.65 -52.76 46.22
CA LEU A 640 -23.11 -52.84 46.39
C LEU A 640 -23.78 -51.76 45.53
N ARG A 641 -24.85 -52.15 44.81
CA ARG A 641 -25.79 -51.24 44.13
C ARG A 641 -27.19 -51.54 44.65
N SER A 642 -28.08 -50.53 44.61
CA SER A 642 -29.47 -50.72 45.04
C SER A 642 -30.21 -51.74 44.15
N SER A 643 -31.06 -52.56 44.76
CA SER A 643 -31.81 -53.63 44.07
C SER A 643 -33.03 -53.07 43.33
N GLU A 644 -33.48 -53.76 42.27
CA GLU A 644 -34.65 -53.40 41.44
C GLU A 644 -36.02 -53.63 42.14
N THR A 645 -36.08 -53.50 43.47
CA THR A 645 -37.31 -53.65 44.25
C THR A 645 -38.14 -52.36 44.21
N HIS A 646 -38.75 -52.08 43.06
CA HIS A 646 -39.54 -50.87 42.80
C HIS A 646 -40.74 -50.68 43.74
N SER A 647 -40.51 -50.05 44.90
CA SER A 647 -41.58 -49.55 45.76
C SER A 647 -42.23 -48.31 45.14
N GLU A 648 -43.56 -48.22 45.20
CA GLU A 648 -44.27 -47.00 44.78
C GLU A 648 -43.84 -45.77 45.61
N GLN A 649 -43.41 -45.98 46.85
CA GLN A 649 -42.89 -44.92 47.70
C GLN A 649 -41.55 -44.41 47.17
N GLU A 650 -40.54 -45.26 46.96
CA GLU A 650 -39.24 -44.87 46.39
C GLU A 650 -39.38 -44.10 45.07
N ALA A 651 -40.35 -44.49 44.23
CA ALA A 651 -40.64 -43.79 42.98
C ALA A 651 -41.14 -42.34 43.19
N VAL A 652 -41.91 -42.08 44.26
CA VAL A 652 -42.30 -40.72 44.67
C VAL A 652 -41.11 -39.98 45.30
N GLU A 653 -40.31 -40.64 46.13
CA GLU A 653 -39.14 -40.03 46.79
C GLU A 653 -38.10 -39.53 45.77
N ILE A 654 -37.76 -40.35 44.76
CA ILE A 654 -36.87 -39.96 43.65
C ILE A 654 -37.41 -38.75 42.88
N GLN A 655 -38.73 -38.68 42.66
CA GLN A 655 -39.36 -37.54 41.97
C GLN A 655 -39.38 -36.27 42.84
N ILE A 656 -39.56 -36.39 44.16
CA ILE A 656 -39.39 -35.28 45.10
C ILE A 656 -37.96 -34.75 45.01
N THR A 657 -36.95 -35.61 45.09
CA THR A 657 -35.53 -35.18 45.00
C THR A 657 -35.24 -34.50 43.65
N LYS A 658 -35.76 -35.00 42.51
CA LYS A 658 -35.60 -34.33 41.21
C LYS A 658 -36.29 -32.95 41.16
N LEU A 659 -37.49 -32.81 41.71
CA LEU A 659 -38.20 -31.52 41.77
C LEU A 659 -37.48 -30.50 42.67
N LEU A 660 -37.01 -30.90 43.86
CA LEU A 660 -36.25 -30.04 44.76
C LEU A 660 -34.92 -29.62 44.11
N LEU A 661 -34.18 -30.57 43.55
CA LEU A 661 -32.91 -30.33 42.85
C LEU A 661 -33.08 -29.30 41.74
N LYS A 662 -34.05 -29.52 40.84
CA LYS A 662 -34.31 -28.61 39.72
C LYS A 662 -34.75 -27.23 40.22
N SER A 663 -35.66 -27.18 41.20
CA SER A 663 -36.15 -25.92 41.75
C SER A 663 -35.07 -25.07 42.44
N TYR A 664 -34.06 -25.67 43.08
CA TYR A 664 -32.96 -24.91 43.67
C TYR A 664 -31.92 -24.52 42.62
N TYR A 665 -31.56 -25.44 41.72
CA TYR A 665 -30.63 -25.16 40.62
C TYR A 665 -31.15 -24.03 39.71
N ASP A 666 -32.45 -23.97 39.42
CA ASP A 666 -33.08 -22.90 38.64
C ASP A 666 -33.02 -21.52 39.32
N ILE A 667 -32.76 -21.45 40.64
CA ILE A 667 -32.51 -20.21 41.37
C ILE A 667 -31.03 -19.83 41.26
N VAL A 668 -30.12 -20.76 41.60
CA VAL A 668 -28.67 -20.52 41.56
C VAL A 668 -28.21 -20.18 40.14
N ARG A 669 -28.73 -20.87 39.12
CA ARG A 669 -28.48 -20.56 37.71
C ARG A 669 -28.80 -19.09 37.39
N LYS A 670 -29.94 -18.57 37.84
CA LYS A 670 -30.33 -17.16 37.61
C LYS A 670 -29.47 -16.16 38.39
N ASN A 671 -29.01 -16.52 39.58
CA ASN A 671 -28.02 -15.72 40.31
C ASN A 671 -26.70 -15.66 39.52
N VAL A 672 -26.22 -16.80 39.01
CA VAL A 672 -24.98 -16.90 38.22
C VAL A 672 -25.08 -16.16 36.88
N GLU A 673 -26.20 -16.28 36.16
CA GLU A 673 -26.51 -15.58 34.91
C GLU A 673 -26.44 -14.05 35.05
N ASP A 674 -26.79 -13.51 36.22
CA ASP A 674 -26.78 -12.07 36.52
C ASP A 674 -25.46 -11.59 37.15
N LEU A 675 -24.90 -12.35 38.10
CA LEU A 675 -23.72 -11.96 38.89
C LEU A 675 -22.40 -12.16 38.14
N VAL A 676 -22.24 -13.21 37.33
CA VAL A 676 -20.98 -13.45 36.60
C VAL A 676 -20.69 -12.35 35.57
N PRO A 677 -21.65 -11.91 34.73
CA PRO A 677 -21.45 -10.75 33.87
C PRO A 677 -21.12 -9.46 34.64
N LYS A 678 -21.75 -9.22 35.81
CA LYS A 678 -21.46 -8.06 36.66
C LYS A 678 -20.03 -8.10 37.22
N THR A 679 -19.57 -9.26 37.67
CA THR A 679 -18.19 -9.48 38.14
C THR A 679 -17.17 -9.20 37.02
N ILE A 680 -17.36 -9.78 35.83
CA ILE A 680 -16.47 -9.57 34.68
C ILE A 680 -16.50 -8.09 34.23
N MET A 681 -17.67 -7.46 34.22
CA MET A 681 -17.79 -6.03 33.92
C MET A 681 -17.12 -5.15 34.97
N HIS A 682 -17.09 -5.54 36.24
CA HIS A 682 -16.47 -4.75 37.31
C HIS A 682 -14.93 -4.87 37.32
N PHE A 683 -14.43 -6.10 37.40
CA PHE A 683 -13.01 -6.41 37.64
C PHE A 683 -12.15 -6.46 36.39
N LEU A 684 -12.74 -6.73 35.22
CA LEU A 684 -12.03 -6.72 33.94
C LEU A 684 -12.42 -5.48 33.11
N VAL A 685 -13.63 -5.45 32.53
CA VAL A 685 -13.97 -4.47 31.47
C VAL A 685 -13.90 -3.01 31.95
N ASN A 686 -14.61 -2.66 33.03
CA ASN A 686 -14.58 -1.28 33.55
C ASN A 686 -13.30 -0.96 34.33
N TYR A 687 -12.61 -1.95 34.90
CA TYR A 687 -11.31 -1.75 35.53
C TYR A 687 -10.26 -1.34 34.48
N THR A 688 -10.15 -2.10 33.38
CA THR A 688 -9.28 -1.75 32.26
C THR A 688 -9.61 -0.34 31.75
N LYS A 689 -10.89 -0.05 31.49
CA LYS A 689 -11.32 1.26 30.98
C LYS A 689 -10.92 2.44 31.88
N ARG A 690 -10.93 2.28 33.21
CA ARG A 690 -10.55 3.34 34.16
C ARG A 690 -9.04 3.52 34.25
N GLU A 691 -8.30 2.43 34.47
CA GLU A 691 -6.88 2.53 34.85
C GLU A 691 -5.89 2.45 33.67
N LEU A 692 -6.34 2.12 32.44
CA LEU A 692 -5.45 1.97 31.29
C LEU A 692 -4.54 3.18 31.03
N HIS A 693 -5.07 4.40 31.17
CA HIS A 693 -4.28 5.62 31.00
C HIS A 693 -3.21 5.74 32.10
N ASN A 694 -3.58 5.52 33.36
CA ASN A 694 -2.67 5.52 34.51
C ASN A 694 -1.54 4.49 34.34
N VAL A 695 -1.89 3.28 33.90
CA VAL A 695 -0.94 2.18 33.65
C VAL A 695 0.03 2.52 32.53
N PHE A 696 -0.44 3.06 31.39
CA PHE A 696 0.48 3.49 30.32
C PHE A 696 1.41 4.62 30.77
N ILE A 697 0.93 5.61 31.52
CA ILE A 697 1.80 6.65 32.07
C ILE A 697 2.84 6.05 33.02
N GLU A 698 2.45 5.19 33.96
CA GLU A 698 3.38 4.57 34.91
C GLU A 698 4.41 3.65 34.24
N LYS A 699 4.06 2.91 33.17
CA LYS A 699 4.99 1.99 32.49
C LYS A 699 5.80 2.65 31.36
N LEU A 700 5.25 3.59 30.61
CA LEU A 700 5.87 4.17 29.39
C LEU A 700 6.43 5.58 29.59
N TYR A 701 5.78 6.44 30.39
CA TYR A 701 6.17 7.84 30.55
C TYR A 701 7.32 7.98 31.56
N ARG A 702 8.50 7.49 31.18
CA ARG A 702 9.72 7.50 31.99
C ARG A 702 10.84 8.15 31.19
N GLU A 703 11.52 9.15 31.76
CA GLU A 703 12.52 9.97 31.04
C GLU A 703 13.58 9.13 30.31
N ASN A 704 14.07 8.07 30.96
CA ASN A 704 15.07 7.15 30.43
C ASN A 704 14.59 6.28 29.25
N LEU A 705 13.28 6.20 28.99
CA LEU A 705 12.69 5.36 27.93
C LEU A 705 12.19 6.15 26.72
N ILE A 706 11.93 7.46 26.86
CA ILE A 706 11.31 8.28 25.78
C ILE A 706 12.16 8.24 24.49
N GLU A 707 13.50 8.34 24.63
CA GLU A 707 14.44 8.34 23.50
C GLU A 707 14.59 6.95 22.85
N GLU A 708 14.28 5.86 23.56
CA GLU A 708 14.27 4.50 23.02
C GLU A 708 12.93 4.17 22.34
N LEU A 709 11.81 4.49 23.01
CA LEU A 709 10.45 4.23 22.53
C LEU A 709 10.13 4.98 21.22
N LEU A 710 10.55 6.24 21.14
CA LEU A 710 10.35 7.10 19.97
C LEU A 710 11.50 6.99 18.95
N LYS A 711 12.30 5.91 18.99
CA LYS A 711 13.31 5.66 17.96
C LYS A 711 12.64 5.24 16.64
N GLU A 712 12.97 5.96 15.57
CA GLU A 712 12.54 5.66 14.20
C GLU A 712 13.41 4.56 13.54
N PRO A 713 12.85 3.80 12.58
CA PRO A 713 13.65 3.00 11.65
C PRO A 713 14.56 3.89 10.79
N ASP A 714 15.83 3.49 10.63
CA ASP A 714 16.84 4.24 9.86
C ASP A 714 16.39 4.49 8.39
N GLU A 715 15.64 3.54 7.80
CA GLU A 715 15.03 3.72 6.48
C GLU A 715 14.06 4.90 6.40
N LEU A 716 13.22 5.12 7.42
CA LEU A 716 12.25 6.23 7.44
C LEU A 716 12.96 7.57 7.66
N ALA A 717 13.99 7.60 8.50
CA ALA A 717 14.84 8.78 8.66
C ALA A 717 15.55 9.17 7.35
N ILE A 718 16.11 8.18 6.64
CA ILE A 718 16.74 8.38 5.32
C ILE A 718 15.72 8.85 4.26
N LYS A 719 14.52 8.23 4.22
CA LYS A 719 13.44 8.63 3.30
C LYS A 719 12.95 10.05 3.58
N ARG A 720 12.62 10.39 4.83
CA ARG A 720 12.19 11.76 5.21
C ARG A 720 13.26 12.79 4.83
N LYS A 721 14.55 12.53 5.11
CA LYS A 721 15.64 13.46 4.76
C LYS A 721 15.74 13.72 3.24
N ARG A 722 15.66 12.67 2.41
CA ARG A 722 15.65 12.80 0.94
C ARG A 722 14.43 13.56 0.43
N THR A 723 13.27 13.31 1.03
CA THR A 723 11.99 13.98 0.69
C THR A 723 12.04 15.46 1.06
N GLN A 724 12.66 15.79 2.21
CA GLN A 724 12.90 17.17 2.67
C GLN A 724 13.83 17.95 1.72
N GLU A 725 14.92 17.32 1.30
CA GLU A 725 15.88 17.88 0.33
C GLU A 725 15.22 18.10 -1.04
N THR A 726 14.44 17.12 -1.51
CA THR A 726 13.63 17.22 -2.74
C THR A 726 12.63 18.36 -2.66
N LEU A 727 11.89 18.48 -1.55
CA LEU A 727 10.93 19.56 -1.32
C LEU A 727 11.60 20.94 -1.32
N ARG A 728 12.77 21.08 -0.70
CA ARG A 728 13.56 22.32 -0.68
C ARG A 728 14.00 22.74 -2.09
N ILE A 729 14.45 21.79 -2.91
CA ILE A 729 14.89 22.06 -4.29
C ILE A 729 13.69 22.41 -5.19
N LEU A 730 12.54 21.72 -5.03
CA LEU A 730 11.30 22.08 -5.74
C LEU A 730 10.77 23.47 -5.34
N GLN A 731 10.85 23.85 -4.06
CA GLN A 731 10.53 25.21 -3.61
C GLN A 731 11.45 26.26 -4.23
N GLN A 732 12.76 25.99 -4.35
CA GLN A 732 13.70 26.86 -5.03
C GLN A 732 13.38 26.99 -6.53
N ALA A 733 13.11 25.87 -7.22
CA ALA A 733 12.72 25.87 -8.62
C ALA A 733 11.44 26.67 -8.89
N ASN A 734 10.42 26.56 -8.02
CA ASN A 734 9.20 27.36 -8.18
C ASN A 734 9.46 28.86 -7.96
N ARG A 735 10.26 29.26 -6.97
CA ARG A 735 10.66 30.68 -6.78
C ARG A 735 11.37 31.24 -8.02
N THR A 736 12.28 30.47 -8.61
CA THR A 736 12.97 30.85 -9.86
C THR A 736 12.03 30.90 -11.08
N LEU A 737 10.86 30.25 -11.05
CA LEU A 737 9.79 30.43 -12.03
C LEU A 737 8.85 31.59 -11.72
N ASP A 738 8.74 32.02 -10.46
CA ASP A 738 8.02 33.24 -10.07
C ASP A 738 8.84 34.52 -10.33
N GLU A 739 10.17 34.41 -10.46
CA GLU A 739 11.08 35.48 -10.93
C GLU A 739 10.87 35.89 -12.40
N LEU A 740 10.07 35.17 -13.19
CA LEU A 740 9.82 35.47 -14.60
C LEU A 740 8.96 36.73 -14.78
N PRO A 741 9.46 37.81 -15.41
CA PRO A 741 8.62 38.96 -15.72
C PRO A 741 7.62 38.61 -16.81
N LEU A 742 6.32 38.79 -16.52
CA LEU A 742 5.22 38.57 -17.45
C LEU A 742 5.12 39.72 -18.48
N GLU A 743 6.16 39.90 -19.28
CA GLU A 743 6.20 40.79 -20.46
C GLU A 743 5.36 40.21 -21.62
N ALA A 744 4.08 39.94 -21.34
CA ALA A 744 3.15 39.26 -22.24
C ALA A 744 2.30 40.22 -23.09
N GLU A 745 2.11 41.47 -22.64
CA GLU A 745 1.11 42.39 -23.23
C GLU A 745 1.69 43.61 -23.97
N SER A 746 2.97 43.94 -23.77
CA SER A 746 3.52 45.22 -24.27
C SER A 746 4.08 45.18 -25.70
N VAL A 747 4.28 44.01 -26.30
CA VAL A 747 5.14 43.86 -27.50
C VAL A 747 4.41 44.18 -28.82
N GLU A 748 3.09 43.97 -28.92
CA GLU A 748 2.33 44.19 -30.17
C GLU A 748 2.28 45.65 -30.64
N ARG A 749 2.54 46.63 -29.76
CA ARG A 749 2.53 48.06 -30.11
C ARG A 749 3.87 48.58 -30.64
N GLY A 750 4.95 47.79 -30.58
CA GLY A 750 6.30 48.24 -30.94
C GLY A 750 6.59 48.34 -32.45
N TYR A 751 5.86 47.62 -33.30
CA TYR A 751 6.18 47.47 -34.73
C TYR A 751 5.01 47.81 -35.66
N ARG A 752 4.69 49.11 -35.74
CA ARG A 752 4.04 49.72 -36.91
C ARG A 752 4.84 50.92 -37.39
N ILE A 753 5.93 50.65 -38.11
CA ILE A 753 6.61 51.65 -38.95
C ILE A 753 5.91 51.64 -40.31
N GLY A 754 5.53 52.82 -40.80
CA GLY A 754 4.45 52.95 -41.78
C GLY A 754 4.87 53.00 -43.26
N SER A 755 3.90 52.68 -44.11
CA SER A 755 3.91 52.99 -45.54
C SER A 755 2.47 53.22 -46.03
N GLU A 756 2.15 54.48 -46.35
CA GLU A 756 1.01 54.91 -47.18
C GLU A 756 -0.42 54.67 -46.59
N SER A 757 -1.49 55.35 -47.03
CA SER A 757 -1.64 56.40 -48.06
C SER A 757 -2.53 57.55 -47.56
N LYS A 758 -2.37 58.76 -48.11
CA LYS A 758 -3.31 59.88 -47.86
C LYS A 758 -4.68 59.61 -48.53
N HIS A 759 -5.77 59.93 -47.85
CA HIS A 759 -7.02 60.39 -48.47
C HIS A 759 -7.73 61.36 -47.51
N GLU A 760 -8.43 62.35 -48.06
CA GLU A 760 -9.18 63.38 -47.32
C GLU A 760 -10.63 62.96 -47.11
N GLU A 761 -11.24 63.33 -45.97
CA GLU A 761 -12.65 63.75 -45.93
C GLU A 761 -12.99 64.54 -44.64
N LEU A 762 -14.16 65.19 -44.62
CA LEU A 762 -14.55 66.25 -43.67
C LEU A 762 -15.57 65.78 -42.59
N PRO A 763 -15.82 66.54 -41.50
CA PRO A 763 -16.31 65.97 -40.24
C PRO A 763 -17.85 65.88 -40.09
N GLY A 764 -18.33 64.90 -39.30
CA GLY A 764 -19.76 64.66 -39.06
C GLY A 764 -20.16 64.12 -37.67
N THR A 765 -20.62 65.02 -36.79
CA THR A 765 -21.57 64.84 -35.65
C THR A 765 -21.46 63.69 -34.61
N ARG A 766 -21.56 64.10 -33.33
CA ARG A 766 -21.86 63.26 -32.15
C ARG A 766 -23.16 62.46 -32.27
N ARG A 767 -23.24 61.34 -31.55
CA ARG A 767 -24.40 61.04 -30.67
C ARG A 767 -24.01 60.16 -29.48
N SER A 768 -24.77 60.29 -28.39
CA SER A 768 -24.50 59.69 -27.08
C SER A 768 -25.42 58.50 -26.77
N ARG A 769 -25.01 57.68 -25.80
CA ARG A 769 -25.92 56.90 -24.94
C ARG A 769 -25.39 56.88 -23.51
N THR A 770 -26.31 56.77 -22.56
CA THR A 770 -26.10 57.04 -21.13
C THR A 770 -26.25 55.77 -20.30
N GLU A 771 -25.45 55.64 -19.25
CA GLU A 771 -25.66 54.66 -18.18
C GLU A 771 -26.70 55.16 -17.17
N THR A 772 -27.40 54.24 -16.49
CA THR A 772 -28.27 54.55 -15.35
C THR A 772 -28.15 53.45 -14.30
N ASN A 773 -27.74 53.81 -13.09
CA ASN A 773 -27.65 52.89 -11.95
C ASN A 773 -29.02 52.40 -11.48
N GLY A 774 -29.07 51.17 -10.95
CA GLY A 774 -30.22 50.60 -10.24
C GLY A 774 -29.78 49.93 -8.94
N ASN A 775 -30.14 50.53 -7.80
CA ASN A 775 -29.93 49.93 -6.47
C ASN A 775 -30.97 48.83 -6.21
N GLY A 776 -30.56 47.71 -5.61
CA GLY A 776 -31.45 46.65 -5.16
C GLY A 776 -30.88 45.91 -3.96
N ARG A 777 -31.52 46.03 -2.79
CA ARG A 777 -31.11 45.42 -1.52
C ARG A 777 -32.33 44.77 -0.88
N LEU A 778 -32.14 43.58 -0.29
CA LEU A 778 -32.79 42.99 0.91
C LEU A 778 -33.15 41.50 0.73
N HIS A 779 -32.93 40.73 1.81
CA HIS A 779 -33.52 39.45 2.25
C HIS A 779 -33.87 38.35 1.23
N MET A 780 -33.53 37.08 1.48
CA MET A 780 -33.44 36.43 2.81
C MET A 780 -32.03 36.20 3.33
#